data_AF-A0A833ALK4-F1
#
_entry.id   AF-A0A833ALK4-F1
#
_cell.length_a   1.000
_cell.length_b   1.000
_cell.length_c   1.000
_cell.angle_alpha   90.00
_cell.angle_beta   90.00
_cell.angle_gamma   90.00
#
_symmetry.space_group_name_H-M   'P 1'
#
loop_
_entity.id
_entity.type
_entity.pdbx_description
1 polymer ?
#
loop_
_entity_poly.entity_id
_entity_poly.type
_entity_poly.pdbx_seq_one_letter_code
_entity_poly.pdbx_strand_id
1 'polypeptide(L)'
;MLKKYIATTFILSFIPSNLVVAQHPYANVTSADKNHLSIHFSIPEKAIRLTPMGNSQALEIDEFISNAHEGEVFLPQAALTFTLPENTSPEIRYNVLIEHEIYVENPARKLQKSPENTVFRSSGKKLVSMLQNGKIGNLNLCVLQINPARYDRNTRRFVVANKFTIHLSWRASFNTILQKPSFDKKNDIAANVLNDAYIGNWSLTHTLPQSLRKAQQLSLPDKFANILTREPGIHAVSLLELADAGLDLIGKSPDRLHLTYKNHALPLLLINSNKETLSENDYIVFRAEENHGEKTYLSQYAEKNVYQIWHGEEKGLYYIQFDGGLYEGDINPQDWYWDQKHFEMDQWFDRLLLQYDGLADHWFWSRLSANQEETVEFELEYPAAIADSTTFTFAFMGNTYPTYARTDHSVEVYVNNSFVAQGVWDGQKEYVITVQIPSNLLLHGKNQLTIKAPGNSEAGEIDQFYFNWMDVKYPRSRQVLDNNIELKVTEANAVLDYKVEGFTSDEIYVITSDGQQLLNFEQKIEESGRYSVRFQDHITRKDKIYNVFAKGAWKSPMRIDAYSNTDLRSLSNAADYIIIAHGDFISQIEQLATWRESRGYRVAVIDVQDVYNTFNGGNHAPEALRDFIKYAYNNWQSPKLKYVLFVGDGHYGFNKNRYNETINHVPTYMAFTSSWGLTSSDNFFAQVSGDDILPDVAIGRFACNTSEELQAMIDKTLNYEQNPNEGVWRSVINLSVGDDKFFEDQAEELNEYYIPEAYRVKRIYTREGSRYFGDTNVLVDLFNKGSLLMNFQGHGGGAV
;
A
#
# COMPACT_ATOMS: atom_id res chain seq x y z
N MET A 1 23.32 -42.31 -6.84
CA MET A 1 22.04 -41.74 -6.41
C MET A 1 22.19 -40.23 -6.21
N LEU A 2 22.49 -39.52 -7.31
CA LEU A 2 22.75 -38.08 -7.33
C LEU A 2 22.25 -37.62 -8.70
N LYS A 3 21.01 -37.10 -8.75
CA LYS A 3 20.29 -36.45 -9.87
C LYS A 3 18.79 -36.57 -9.59
N LYS A 4 18.24 -35.62 -8.81
CA LYS A 4 16.80 -35.31 -8.67
C LYS A 4 16.57 -34.32 -7.50
N TYR A 5 17.15 -33.11 -7.49
CA TYR A 5 16.76 -32.05 -6.53
C TYR A 5 17.30 -30.68 -7.00
N ILE A 6 16.81 -30.15 -8.14
CA ILE A 6 17.17 -28.77 -8.60
C ILE A 6 15.91 -28.01 -9.04
N ALA A 7 14.79 -28.17 -8.32
CA ALA A 7 13.60 -27.35 -8.58
C ALA A 7 12.80 -27.13 -7.29
N THR A 8 13.45 -26.62 -6.25
CA THR A 8 12.77 -26.33 -4.96
C THR A 8 13.53 -25.28 -4.16
N THR A 9 13.87 -24.16 -4.78
CA THR A 9 14.60 -23.09 -4.08
C THR A 9 14.02 -21.76 -4.49
N PHE A 10 13.02 -21.26 -3.76
CA PHE A 10 12.93 -19.83 -3.44
C PHE A 10 11.93 -19.58 -2.29
N ILE A 11 10.76 -20.23 -2.28
CA ILE A 11 9.75 -20.06 -1.20
C ILE A 11 10.14 -20.76 0.12
N LEU A 12 10.99 -21.79 0.06
CA LEU A 12 11.49 -22.53 1.24
C LEU A 12 12.90 -22.09 1.67
N SER A 13 13.48 -21.07 1.04
CA SER A 13 14.90 -20.71 1.22
C SER A 13 15.26 -20.12 2.59
N PHE A 14 14.27 -19.68 3.38
CA PHE A 14 14.45 -19.16 4.74
C PHE A 14 13.99 -20.09 5.86
N ILE A 15 13.45 -21.27 5.52
CA ILE A 15 13.12 -22.32 6.48
C ILE A 15 14.16 -23.42 6.27
N PRO A 16 14.88 -23.90 7.31
CA PRO A 16 15.71 -25.10 7.16
C PRO A 16 14.85 -26.17 6.48
N SER A 17 15.30 -26.75 5.36
CA SER A 17 14.53 -27.72 4.57
C SER A 17 13.97 -28.90 5.39
N ASN A 18 14.53 -29.11 6.59
CA ASN A 18 14.17 -30.13 7.56
C ASN A 18 13.00 -29.73 8.49
N LEU A 19 12.47 -28.50 8.41
CA LEU A 19 11.41 -27.96 9.27
C LEU A 19 10.00 -28.12 8.69
N VAL A 20 9.91 -28.35 7.37
CA VAL A 20 8.64 -28.41 6.64
C VAL A 20 8.24 -29.86 6.43
N VAL A 21 7.17 -30.28 7.10
CA VAL A 21 6.64 -31.66 7.01
C VAL A 21 5.20 -31.61 6.49
N ALA A 22 4.99 -32.26 5.35
CA ALA A 22 3.74 -32.37 4.61
C ALA A 22 2.56 -32.95 5.40
N GLN A 23 2.85 -33.98 6.21
CA GLN A 23 1.95 -34.63 7.14
C GLN A 23 2.75 -34.86 8.41
N HIS A 24 2.63 -33.93 9.36
CA HIS A 24 3.22 -34.14 10.67
C HIS A 24 2.46 -35.30 11.35
N PRO A 25 3.11 -36.38 11.82
CA PRO A 25 2.43 -37.60 12.27
C PRO A 25 1.53 -37.38 13.50
N TYR A 26 1.69 -36.25 14.18
CA TYR A 26 0.86 -35.84 15.31
C TYR A 26 -0.22 -34.82 14.95
N ALA A 27 -0.33 -34.39 13.69
CA ALA A 27 -1.32 -33.42 13.23
C ALA A 27 -2.38 -34.10 12.34
N ASN A 28 -3.66 -33.95 12.70
CA ASN A 28 -4.78 -34.46 11.92
C ASN A 28 -5.74 -33.33 11.57
N VAL A 29 -6.08 -33.17 10.29
CA VAL A 29 -7.15 -32.27 9.86
C VAL A 29 -8.48 -32.85 10.29
N THR A 30 -9.21 -32.16 11.17
CA THR A 30 -10.49 -32.64 11.72
C THR A 30 -11.69 -32.07 10.97
N SER A 31 -11.58 -30.88 10.38
CA SER A 31 -12.57 -30.32 9.46
C SER A 31 -11.91 -29.29 8.53
N ALA A 32 -12.38 -29.19 7.29
CA ALA A 32 -11.96 -28.14 6.37
C ALA A 32 -13.09 -27.82 5.38
N ASP A 33 -13.30 -26.54 5.11
CA ASP A 33 -14.20 -26.06 4.06
C ASP A 33 -13.61 -24.82 3.35
N LYS A 34 -14.44 -24.08 2.61
CA LYS A 34 -14.01 -22.90 1.84
C LYS A 34 -13.60 -21.68 2.69
N ASN A 35 -13.93 -21.66 3.97
CA ASN A 35 -13.75 -20.54 4.90
C ASN A 35 -13.05 -20.98 6.21
N HIS A 36 -12.72 -22.26 6.37
CA HIS A 36 -12.29 -22.80 7.65
C HIS A 36 -11.35 -24.02 7.49
N LEU A 37 -10.38 -24.16 8.39
CA LEU A 37 -9.53 -25.35 8.58
C LEU A 37 -9.29 -25.61 10.08
N SER A 38 -9.67 -26.78 10.58
CA SER A 38 -9.37 -27.28 11.92
C SER A 38 -8.28 -28.34 11.89
N ILE A 39 -7.28 -28.22 12.77
CA ILE A 39 -6.18 -29.17 12.92
C ILE A 39 -6.10 -29.59 14.37
N HIS A 40 -6.15 -30.89 14.65
CA HIS A 40 -5.94 -31.45 15.97
C HIS A 40 -4.54 -32.04 16.10
N PHE A 41 -3.81 -31.58 17.12
CA PHE A 41 -2.51 -32.12 17.49
C PHE A 41 -2.62 -33.06 18.68
N SER A 42 -1.98 -34.23 18.57
CA SER A 42 -1.86 -35.20 19.67
C SER A 42 -0.44 -35.81 19.70
N ILE A 43 0.44 -35.18 20.45
CA ILE A 43 1.83 -35.60 20.69
C ILE A 43 1.83 -36.68 21.78
N PRO A 44 2.27 -37.93 21.50
CA PRO A 44 2.36 -38.98 22.52
C PRO A 44 3.38 -38.59 23.59
N GLU A 45 3.10 -38.86 24.88
CA GLU A 45 4.05 -38.57 25.96
C GLU A 45 5.43 -39.22 25.72
N LYS A 46 5.46 -40.44 25.17
CA LYS A 46 6.69 -41.15 24.80
C LYS A 46 7.55 -40.43 23.75
N ALA A 47 6.99 -39.49 23.01
CA ALA A 47 7.70 -38.70 22.00
C ALA A 47 8.42 -37.49 22.61
N ILE A 48 8.11 -37.13 23.87
CA ILE A 48 8.67 -35.98 24.57
C ILE A 48 9.76 -36.48 25.50
N ARG A 49 11.00 -36.00 25.34
CA ARG A 49 12.15 -36.41 26.17
C ARG A 49 13.11 -35.27 26.44
N LEU A 50 13.87 -35.40 27.53
CA LEU A 50 15.05 -34.58 27.78
C LEU A 50 16.29 -35.33 27.31
N THR A 51 17.00 -34.76 26.35
CA THR A 51 18.23 -35.34 25.80
C THR A 51 19.46 -34.62 26.37
N PRO A 52 20.44 -35.33 26.94
CA PRO A 52 21.68 -34.72 27.44
C PRO A 52 22.50 -34.04 26.34
N MET A 53 22.96 -32.82 26.59
CA MET A 53 23.88 -32.05 25.77
C MET A 53 24.99 -31.45 26.65
N GLY A 54 26.08 -32.20 26.84
CA GLY A 54 27.13 -31.85 27.81
C GLY A 54 26.58 -31.80 29.24
N ASN A 55 26.79 -30.69 29.95
CA ASN A 55 26.24 -30.45 31.31
C ASN A 55 24.81 -29.88 31.29
N SER A 56 24.15 -29.85 30.13
CA SER A 56 22.81 -29.29 29.95
C SER A 56 21.85 -30.30 29.33
N GLN A 57 20.56 -30.03 29.34
CA GLN A 57 19.52 -30.91 28.76
C GLN A 57 18.64 -30.13 27.78
N ALA A 58 18.44 -30.66 26.59
CA ALA A 58 17.52 -30.12 25.59
C ALA A 58 16.17 -30.85 25.65
N LEU A 59 15.08 -30.12 25.47
CA LEU A 59 13.77 -30.71 25.24
C LEU A 59 13.68 -31.13 23.77
N GLU A 60 13.50 -32.42 23.53
CA GLU A 60 13.23 -32.98 22.21
C GLU A 60 11.81 -33.53 22.17
N ILE A 61 11.14 -33.28 21.04
CA ILE A 61 9.90 -33.94 20.67
C ILE A 61 10.14 -34.57 19.31
N ASP A 62 9.85 -35.86 19.17
CA ASP A 62 10.01 -36.56 17.88
C ASP A 62 9.29 -35.78 16.76
N GLU A 63 9.93 -35.68 15.59
CA GLU A 63 9.42 -34.98 14.39
C GLU A 63 9.33 -33.44 14.49
N PHE A 64 9.73 -32.86 15.63
CA PHE A 64 9.99 -31.43 15.77
C PHE A 64 11.49 -31.16 15.71
N ILE A 65 11.86 -29.98 15.21
CA ILE A 65 13.26 -29.53 15.22
C ILE A 65 13.39 -28.18 15.92
N SER A 66 14.60 -27.84 16.36
CA SER A 66 14.85 -26.57 17.03
C SER A 66 15.62 -25.61 16.13
N ASN A 67 15.11 -24.38 16.01
CA ASN A 67 15.79 -23.27 15.33
C ASN A 67 16.07 -22.12 16.31
N ALA A 68 16.62 -22.43 17.48
CA ALA A 68 16.99 -21.43 18.49
C ALA A 68 17.97 -20.39 17.92
N HIS A 69 17.80 -19.13 18.29
CA HIS A 69 18.80 -18.07 18.05
C HIS A 69 19.88 -18.10 19.14
N GLU A 70 21.00 -17.40 18.92
CA GLU A 70 22.07 -17.34 19.90
C GLU A 70 21.56 -16.78 21.24
N GLY A 71 21.83 -17.48 22.33
CA GLY A 71 21.34 -17.17 23.68
C GLY A 71 19.97 -17.77 24.04
N GLU A 72 19.23 -18.35 23.09
CA GLU A 72 17.93 -18.99 23.34
C GLU A 72 18.05 -20.46 23.76
N VAL A 73 17.07 -20.94 24.53
CA VAL A 73 16.88 -22.35 24.85
C VAL A 73 16.43 -23.11 23.61
N PHE A 74 16.96 -24.32 23.41
CA PHE A 74 16.46 -25.22 22.37
C PHE A 74 15.01 -25.63 22.66
N LEU A 75 14.08 -25.11 21.86
CA LEU A 75 12.68 -25.48 21.89
C LEU A 75 12.28 -26.17 20.58
N PRO A 76 11.48 -27.26 20.65
CA PRO A 76 10.95 -27.97 19.49
C PRO A 76 9.96 -27.09 18.72
N GLN A 77 10.04 -27.12 17.39
CA GLN A 77 9.18 -26.39 16.45
C GLN A 77 8.90 -27.23 15.20
N ALA A 78 7.74 -27.04 14.60
CA ALA A 78 7.38 -27.65 13.32
C ALA A 78 6.67 -26.63 12.42
N ALA A 79 6.71 -26.84 11.11
CA ALA A 79 5.96 -26.06 10.14
C ALA A 79 4.99 -26.94 9.36
N LEU A 80 3.75 -26.46 9.26
CA LEU A 80 2.67 -27.08 8.51
C LEU A 80 2.27 -26.21 7.32
N THR A 81 2.02 -26.84 6.17
CA THR A 81 1.68 -26.13 4.95
C THR A 81 0.21 -26.35 4.59
N PHE A 82 -0.53 -25.27 4.33
CA PHE A 82 -1.93 -25.30 3.89
C PHE A 82 -2.16 -24.28 2.78
N THR A 83 -3.29 -24.38 2.08
CA THR A 83 -3.68 -23.41 1.03
C THR A 83 -4.92 -22.62 1.41
N LEU A 84 -5.02 -21.40 0.89
CA LEU A 84 -6.15 -20.49 1.07
C LEU A 84 -6.66 -19.96 -0.28
N PRO A 85 -7.91 -19.45 -0.35
CA PRO A 85 -8.33 -18.62 -1.47
C PRO A 85 -7.46 -17.36 -1.62
N GLU A 86 -7.36 -16.80 -2.83
CA GLU A 86 -6.62 -15.55 -3.05
C GLU A 86 -7.21 -14.39 -2.25
N ASN A 87 -6.36 -13.45 -1.84
CA ASN A 87 -6.73 -12.24 -1.09
C ASN A 87 -7.49 -12.56 0.22
N THR A 88 -7.13 -13.66 0.87
CA THR A 88 -7.65 -14.00 2.20
C THR A 88 -6.52 -14.04 3.22
N SER A 89 -6.86 -13.60 4.43
CA SER A 89 -5.99 -13.72 5.61
C SER A 89 -6.72 -14.57 6.65
N PRO A 90 -6.11 -15.63 7.19
CA PRO A 90 -6.75 -16.49 8.16
C PRO A 90 -6.65 -15.87 9.57
N GLU A 91 -7.77 -15.84 10.29
CA GLU A 91 -7.78 -15.68 11.73
C GLU A 91 -7.37 -17.00 12.39
N ILE A 92 -6.35 -16.97 13.24
CA ILE A 92 -5.88 -18.14 14.00
C ILE A 92 -6.47 -18.11 15.41
N ARG A 93 -7.21 -19.16 15.76
CA ARG A 93 -7.58 -19.48 17.15
C ARG A 93 -7.03 -20.85 17.52
N TYR A 94 -6.65 -21.04 18.78
CA TYR A 94 -6.25 -22.36 19.26
C TYR A 94 -6.79 -22.61 20.66
N ASN A 95 -6.98 -23.89 20.98
CA ASN A 95 -7.40 -24.34 22.30
C ASN A 95 -6.43 -25.43 22.77
N VAL A 96 -5.77 -25.20 23.90
CA VAL A 96 -4.88 -26.18 24.53
C VAL A 96 -5.72 -27.09 25.41
N LEU A 97 -5.64 -28.40 25.16
CA LEU A 97 -6.45 -29.39 25.86
C LEU A 97 -5.66 -30.04 27.00
N ILE A 98 -4.36 -30.27 26.81
CA ILE A 98 -3.48 -30.88 27.82
C ILE A 98 -2.08 -30.24 27.71
N GLU A 99 -1.51 -29.87 28.87
CA GLU A 99 -0.12 -29.44 29.04
C GLU A 99 0.60 -30.33 30.05
N HIS A 100 1.90 -30.50 29.86
CA HIS A 100 2.80 -31.18 30.79
C HIS A 100 3.94 -30.26 31.20
N GLU A 101 4.28 -30.28 32.49
CA GLU A 101 5.45 -29.56 33.00
C GLU A 101 6.62 -30.52 33.24
N ILE A 102 7.80 -30.14 32.76
CA ILE A 102 9.04 -30.91 32.93
C ILE A 102 10.09 -30.00 33.55
N TYR A 103 10.56 -30.35 34.76
CA TYR A 103 11.65 -29.62 35.42
C TYR A 103 13.00 -29.91 34.75
N VAL A 104 13.82 -28.87 34.58
CA VAL A 104 15.19 -29.00 34.07
C VAL A 104 16.13 -28.08 34.86
N GLU A 105 17.21 -28.64 35.38
CA GLU A 105 18.16 -27.88 36.19
C GLU A 105 19.01 -26.94 35.33
N ASN A 106 19.49 -27.43 34.18
CA ASN A 106 20.31 -26.67 33.23
C ASN A 106 19.82 -26.86 31.79
N PRO A 107 18.97 -25.97 31.24
CA PRO A 107 18.46 -26.12 29.87
C PRO A 107 19.56 -25.81 28.85
N ALA A 108 19.67 -26.64 27.81
CA ALA A 108 20.59 -26.45 26.69
C ALA A 108 20.23 -25.22 25.86
N ARG A 109 21.25 -24.50 25.37
CA ARG A 109 21.11 -23.21 24.66
C ARG A 109 22.06 -23.13 23.48
N LYS A 110 21.72 -22.29 22.50
CA LYS A 110 22.65 -21.97 21.41
C LYS A 110 23.68 -20.96 21.87
N LEU A 111 24.96 -21.32 21.81
CA LEU A 111 26.08 -20.48 22.26
C LEU A 111 26.29 -19.28 21.33
N GLN A 112 26.62 -18.11 21.88
CA GLN A 112 27.04 -16.91 21.13
C GLN A 112 28.52 -17.02 20.71
N LYS A 113 28.89 -16.41 19.58
CA LYS A 113 30.29 -16.38 19.10
C LYS A 113 31.22 -15.42 19.87
N SER A 114 30.70 -14.55 20.75
CA SER A 114 31.49 -13.61 21.57
C SER A 114 31.13 -13.75 23.07
N PRO A 115 32.09 -13.68 24.02
CA PRO A 115 31.85 -13.95 25.44
C PRO A 115 31.23 -12.79 26.24
N GLU A 116 31.11 -11.59 25.64
CA GLU A 116 30.70 -10.38 26.35
C GLU A 116 29.18 -10.16 26.17
N ASN A 117 28.43 -10.31 27.28
CA ASN A 117 26.97 -10.23 27.44
C ASN A 117 26.17 -11.52 27.17
N THR A 118 26.32 -12.51 28.05
CA THR A 118 25.43 -13.68 28.18
C THR A 118 24.07 -13.30 28.77
N VAL A 119 23.24 -12.58 28.01
CA VAL A 119 21.85 -12.32 28.41
C VAL A 119 20.99 -13.53 28.07
N PHE A 120 20.48 -14.20 29.11
CA PHE A 120 19.49 -15.26 28.96
C PHE A 120 18.16 -14.69 28.48
N ARG A 121 17.79 -14.95 27.23
CA ARG A 121 16.49 -14.58 26.67
C ARG A 121 15.51 -15.74 26.87
N SER A 122 14.42 -15.51 27.60
CA SER A 122 13.29 -16.44 27.66
C SER A 122 12.51 -16.34 26.34
N SER A 123 12.46 -17.42 25.56
CA SER A 123 11.70 -17.47 24.31
C SER A 123 10.22 -17.73 24.59
N GLY A 124 9.44 -16.65 24.73
CA GLY A 124 7.99 -16.70 24.71
C GLY A 124 7.45 -16.71 23.27
N LYS A 125 7.51 -17.86 22.59
CA LYS A 125 6.86 -18.00 21.27
C LYS A 125 5.39 -18.37 21.45
N LYS A 126 4.50 -17.78 20.62
CA LYS A 126 3.09 -18.20 20.57
C LYS A 126 3.03 -19.67 20.14
N LEU A 127 2.09 -20.43 20.69
CA LEU A 127 1.91 -21.86 20.38
C LEU A 127 1.76 -22.09 18.87
N VAL A 128 1.06 -21.17 18.20
CA VAL A 128 0.81 -21.19 16.76
C VAL A 128 0.99 -19.77 16.21
N SER A 129 1.70 -19.63 15.09
CA SER A 129 1.84 -18.37 14.36
C SER A 129 1.92 -18.60 12.85
N MET A 130 1.46 -17.64 12.05
CA MET A 130 1.75 -17.63 10.61
C MET A 130 3.24 -17.31 10.41
N LEU A 131 3.92 -18.09 9.59
CA LEU A 131 5.34 -17.90 9.29
C LEU A 131 5.54 -17.20 7.94
N GLN A 132 4.78 -17.59 6.90
CA GLN A 132 4.86 -16.99 5.58
C GLN A 132 3.62 -17.30 4.74
N ASN A 133 3.32 -16.40 3.79
CA ASN A 133 2.36 -16.59 2.70
C ASN A 133 3.08 -16.39 1.36
N GLY A 134 2.75 -17.17 0.34
CA GLY A 134 3.33 -17.04 -1.01
C GLY A 134 2.53 -17.79 -2.07
N LYS A 135 2.87 -17.63 -3.34
CA LYS A 135 2.15 -18.29 -4.45
C LYS A 135 3.02 -19.33 -5.17
N ILE A 136 2.44 -20.49 -5.49
CA ILE A 136 3.01 -21.44 -6.47
C ILE A 136 1.98 -21.65 -7.57
N GLY A 137 2.24 -21.08 -8.75
CA GLY A 137 1.22 -20.97 -9.79
C GLY A 137 -0.01 -20.21 -9.28
N ASN A 138 -1.19 -20.83 -9.34
CA ASN A 138 -2.46 -20.24 -8.86
C ASN A 138 -2.82 -20.66 -7.42
N LEU A 139 -1.92 -21.31 -6.68
CA LEU A 139 -2.15 -21.73 -5.29
C LEU A 139 -1.51 -20.74 -4.32
N ASN A 140 -2.32 -20.18 -3.42
CA ASN A 140 -1.85 -19.37 -2.30
C ASN A 140 -1.46 -20.28 -1.13
N LEU A 141 -0.16 -20.50 -0.97
CA LEU A 141 0.44 -21.35 0.04
C LEU A 141 0.72 -20.56 1.32
N CYS A 142 0.33 -21.14 2.44
CA CYS A 142 0.45 -20.58 3.77
C CYS A 142 1.21 -21.56 4.66
N VAL A 143 2.16 -21.06 5.45
CA VAL A 143 2.96 -21.85 6.38
C VAL A 143 2.63 -21.47 7.81
N LEU A 144 2.17 -22.45 8.58
CA LEU A 144 1.84 -22.34 10.00
C LEU A 144 3.00 -22.89 10.84
N GLN A 145 3.57 -22.07 11.72
CA GLN A 145 4.58 -22.50 12.67
C GLN A 145 3.92 -22.95 13.98
N ILE A 146 4.37 -24.10 14.49
CA ILE A 146 3.90 -24.75 15.71
C ILE A 146 5.05 -24.80 16.72
N ASN A 147 4.84 -24.21 17.89
CA ASN A 147 5.80 -24.17 19.00
C ASN A 147 5.16 -24.84 20.23
N PRO A 148 5.12 -26.19 20.32
CA PRO A 148 4.36 -26.91 21.34
C PRO A 148 4.94 -26.76 22.75
N ALA A 149 6.11 -26.15 22.91
CA ALA A 149 6.77 -25.99 24.20
C ALA A 149 7.25 -24.56 24.44
N ARG A 150 7.15 -24.12 25.69
CA ARG A 150 7.76 -22.89 26.21
C ARG A 150 8.60 -23.21 27.44
N TYR A 151 9.59 -22.36 27.73
CA TYR A 151 10.41 -22.49 28.93
C TYR A 151 10.17 -21.33 29.90
N ASP A 152 9.80 -21.66 31.13
CA ASP A 152 9.70 -20.70 32.23
C ASP A 152 10.98 -20.71 33.07
N ARG A 153 11.66 -19.57 33.08
CA ARG A 153 12.92 -19.36 33.81
C ARG A 153 12.72 -19.36 35.32
N ASN A 154 11.62 -18.81 35.80
CA ASN A 154 11.38 -18.59 37.22
C ASN A 154 11.14 -19.93 37.93
N THR A 155 10.40 -20.82 37.26
CA THR A 155 10.08 -22.16 37.76
C THR A 155 11.05 -23.24 37.26
N ARG A 156 11.91 -22.91 36.29
CA ARG A 156 12.84 -23.83 35.60
C ARG A 156 12.13 -25.04 34.97
N ARG A 157 10.99 -24.78 34.33
CA ARG A 157 10.16 -25.84 33.73
C ARG A 157 9.92 -25.58 32.25
N PHE A 158 9.96 -26.65 31.47
CA PHE A 158 9.30 -26.68 30.17
C PHE A 158 7.82 -26.93 30.36
N VAL A 159 6.97 -26.11 29.73
CA VAL A 159 5.53 -26.34 29.62
C VAL A 159 5.27 -26.79 28.19
N VAL A 160 4.82 -28.04 28.03
CA VAL A 160 4.62 -28.68 26.72
C VAL A 160 3.14 -28.96 26.50
N ALA A 161 2.53 -28.29 25.52
CA ALA A 161 1.19 -28.58 25.04
C ALA A 161 1.22 -29.84 24.16
N ASN A 162 0.85 -30.99 24.72
CA ASN A 162 0.87 -32.26 23.99
C ASN A 162 -0.47 -32.59 23.30
N LYS A 163 -1.57 -31.93 23.70
CA LYS A 163 -2.83 -31.95 22.94
C LYS A 163 -3.41 -30.55 22.79
N PHE A 164 -3.68 -30.15 21.55
CA PHE A 164 -4.29 -28.86 21.24
C PHE A 164 -5.01 -28.91 19.90
N THR A 165 -5.97 -28.00 19.70
CA THR A 165 -6.67 -27.84 18.42
C THR A 165 -6.46 -26.43 17.91
N ILE A 166 -6.22 -26.31 16.60
CA ILE A 166 -6.05 -25.07 15.87
C ILE A 166 -7.28 -24.90 14.98
N HIS A 167 -7.87 -23.72 15.00
CA HIS A 167 -8.96 -23.31 14.12
C HIS A 167 -8.47 -22.11 13.31
N LEU A 168 -8.47 -22.28 12.01
CA LEU A 168 -8.17 -21.24 11.03
C LEU A 168 -9.49 -20.87 10.36
N SER A 169 -9.86 -19.60 10.38
CA SER A 169 -11.06 -19.11 9.69
C SER A 169 -10.75 -17.91 8.81
N TRP A 170 -11.32 -17.86 7.61
CA TRP A 170 -11.12 -16.77 6.66
C TRP A 170 -12.41 -16.46 5.92
N ARG A 171 -12.50 -15.28 5.33
CA ARG A 171 -13.60 -14.89 4.44
C ARG A 171 -13.04 -14.68 3.04
N ALA A 172 -13.52 -15.46 2.07
CA ALA A 172 -13.26 -15.18 0.67
C ALA A 172 -13.97 -13.88 0.26
N SER A 173 -13.26 -12.97 -0.40
CA SER A 173 -13.88 -11.82 -1.04
C SER A 173 -14.79 -12.28 -2.19
N PHE A 174 -15.90 -11.56 -2.44
CA PHE A 174 -16.90 -11.89 -3.47
C PHE A 174 -16.33 -12.00 -4.91
N ASN A 175 -15.07 -11.61 -5.13
CA ASN A 175 -14.38 -11.61 -6.41
C ASN A 175 -13.35 -12.75 -6.58
N THR A 176 -13.28 -13.71 -5.66
CA THR A 176 -12.26 -14.77 -5.74
C THR A 176 -12.65 -15.85 -6.75
N ILE A 177 -12.03 -15.86 -7.92
CA ILE A 177 -12.19 -16.94 -8.91
C ILE A 177 -11.47 -18.19 -8.38
N LEU A 178 -12.21 -19.16 -7.85
CA LEU A 178 -11.66 -20.47 -7.52
C LEU A 178 -11.53 -21.29 -8.82
N GLN A 179 -10.40 -21.20 -9.50
CA GLN A 179 -10.06 -22.17 -10.54
C GLN A 179 -9.62 -23.47 -9.88
N LYS A 180 -10.09 -24.61 -10.42
CA LYS A 180 -9.56 -25.92 -10.07
C LYS A 180 -8.06 -25.95 -10.41
N PRO A 181 -7.15 -26.15 -9.45
CA PRO A 181 -5.73 -26.28 -9.77
C PRO A 181 -5.53 -27.48 -10.71
N SER A 182 -4.86 -27.27 -11.85
CA SER A 182 -4.39 -28.38 -12.67
C SER A 182 -3.03 -28.83 -12.16
N PHE A 183 -2.98 -29.99 -11.53
CA PHE A 183 -1.73 -30.60 -11.08
C PHE A 183 -1.08 -31.38 -12.21
N ASP A 184 0.21 -31.15 -12.46
CA ASP A 184 1.06 -32.22 -12.96
C ASP A 184 1.52 -33.04 -11.75
N LYS A 185 1.00 -34.27 -11.61
CA LYS A 185 1.26 -35.18 -10.46
C LYS A 185 2.74 -35.56 -10.29
N LYS A 186 3.64 -35.02 -11.11
CA LYS A 186 5.10 -35.24 -11.06
C LYS A 186 5.87 -34.17 -10.29
N ASN A 187 5.24 -33.08 -9.82
CA ASN A 187 5.89 -32.08 -8.98
C ASN A 187 5.57 -32.30 -7.48
N ASP A 188 6.61 -32.58 -6.69
CA ASP A 188 6.58 -33.02 -5.28
C ASP A 188 5.87 -32.08 -4.28
N ILE A 189 5.50 -30.85 -4.66
CA ILE A 189 4.93 -29.86 -3.72
C ILE A 189 3.42 -30.08 -3.49
N ALA A 190 2.69 -30.53 -4.51
CA ALA A 190 1.24 -30.74 -4.42
C ALA A 190 0.85 -31.88 -3.47
N ALA A 191 1.75 -32.84 -3.22
CA ALA A 191 1.53 -33.92 -2.27
C ALA A 191 1.55 -33.47 -0.79
N ASN A 192 1.90 -32.20 -0.52
CA ASN A 192 2.32 -31.74 0.81
C ASN A 192 1.45 -30.62 1.41
N VAL A 193 0.23 -30.42 0.89
CA VAL A 193 -0.73 -29.42 1.38
C VAL A 193 -1.80 -30.10 2.24
N LEU A 194 -1.93 -29.68 3.50
CA LEU A 194 -2.79 -30.35 4.49
C LEU A 194 -4.28 -30.44 4.08
N ASN A 195 -4.80 -29.42 3.39
CA ASN A 195 -6.20 -29.37 2.96
C ASN A 195 -6.40 -29.73 1.48
N ASP A 196 -5.42 -30.37 0.81
CA ASP A 196 -5.50 -30.74 -0.61
C ASP A 196 -6.76 -31.57 -0.95
N ALA A 197 -7.07 -32.57 -0.12
CA ALA A 197 -8.27 -33.40 -0.26
C ALA A 197 -9.60 -32.61 -0.21
N TYR A 198 -9.59 -31.38 0.30
CA TYR A 198 -10.76 -30.51 0.44
C TYR A 198 -10.85 -29.43 -0.64
N ILE A 199 -9.80 -29.25 -1.46
CA ILE A 199 -9.78 -28.34 -2.62
C ILE A 199 -10.82 -28.78 -3.67
N GLY A 200 -11.03 -30.09 -3.83
CA GLY A 200 -11.97 -30.66 -4.81
C GLY A 200 -13.45 -30.32 -4.56
N ASN A 201 -13.80 -29.83 -3.37
CA ASN A 201 -15.18 -29.50 -2.97
C ASN A 201 -15.46 -27.99 -2.97
N TRP A 202 -14.52 -27.17 -3.44
CA TRP A 202 -14.73 -25.73 -3.61
C TRP A 202 -15.53 -25.44 -4.90
N SER A 203 -16.75 -25.97 -5.01
CA SER A 203 -17.70 -25.61 -6.07
C SER A 203 -18.73 -24.63 -5.52
N LEU A 204 -18.40 -23.34 -5.57
CA LEU A 204 -19.46 -22.34 -5.70
C LEU A 204 -19.81 -22.23 -7.18
N THR A 205 -20.76 -23.05 -7.64
CA THR A 205 -21.54 -22.71 -8.84
C THR A 205 -22.49 -21.57 -8.48
N HIS A 206 -21.92 -20.37 -8.35
CA HIS A 206 -22.53 -19.21 -8.98
C HIS A 206 -21.64 -18.92 -10.18
N THR A 207 -22.06 -19.46 -11.32
CA THR A 207 -21.63 -18.91 -12.60
C THR A 207 -22.03 -17.44 -12.54
N LEU A 208 -21.06 -16.56 -12.34
CA LEU A 208 -21.24 -15.14 -12.59
C LEU A 208 -21.89 -15.05 -13.98
N PRO A 209 -23.04 -14.37 -14.14
CA PRO A 209 -23.61 -14.16 -15.46
C PRO A 209 -22.50 -13.63 -16.38
N GLN A 210 -22.51 -14.03 -17.65
CA GLN A 210 -21.50 -13.63 -18.64
C GLN A 210 -21.21 -12.11 -18.65
N SER A 211 -22.15 -11.30 -18.16
CA SER A 211 -22.01 -9.87 -17.91
C SER A 211 -20.91 -9.49 -16.91
N LEU A 212 -20.61 -10.28 -15.88
CA LEU A 212 -19.61 -9.96 -14.85
C LEU A 212 -18.19 -10.43 -15.22
N ARG A 213 -18.02 -11.40 -16.15
CA ARG A 213 -16.70 -11.67 -16.77
C ARG A 213 -16.27 -10.55 -17.73
N LYS A 214 -17.23 -9.88 -18.37
CA LYS A 214 -16.96 -8.70 -19.21
C LYS A 214 -16.56 -7.46 -18.39
N ALA A 215 -16.92 -7.39 -17.11
CA ALA A 215 -16.63 -6.25 -16.25
C ALA A 215 -15.19 -6.24 -15.68
N GLN A 216 -14.38 -7.30 -15.86
CA GLN A 216 -13.04 -7.41 -15.26
C GLN A 216 -11.87 -7.02 -16.18
N GLN A 217 -12.16 -6.48 -17.36
CA GLN A 217 -11.26 -5.56 -18.09
C GLN A 217 -12.10 -4.97 -19.22
N LEU A 218 -12.84 -3.89 -18.93
CA LEU A 218 -13.29 -3.02 -20.01
C LEU A 218 -12.01 -2.50 -20.66
N SER A 219 -11.71 -2.96 -21.87
CA SER A 219 -10.64 -2.37 -22.66
C SER A 219 -11.02 -0.92 -22.93
N LEU A 220 -10.10 0.00 -22.65
CA LEU A 220 -10.30 1.39 -23.02
C LEU A 220 -10.58 1.47 -24.53
N PRO A 221 -11.58 2.27 -24.96
CA PRO A 221 -11.79 2.50 -26.39
C PRO A 221 -10.67 3.37 -26.96
N ASP A 222 -10.68 3.56 -28.28
CA ASP A 222 -9.72 4.43 -28.97
C ASP A 222 -9.66 5.86 -28.40
N LYS A 223 -10.77 6.37 -27.86
CA LYS A 223 -10.86 7.69 -27.21
C LYS A 223 -11.64 7.65 -25.91
N PHE A 224 -11.05 8.20 -24.87
CA PHE A 224 -11.64 8.35 -23.53
C PHE A 224 -11.14 9.64 -22.89
N ALA A 225 -11.68 10.01 -21.74
CA ALA A 225 -11.17 11.11 -20.92
C ALA A 225 -10.99 10.68 -19.47
N ASN A 226 -9.98 11.25 -18.82
CA ASN A 226 -9.77 11.18 -17.39
C ASN A 226 -10.39 12.42 -16.74
N ILE A 227 -11.26 12.21 -15.76
CA ILE A 227 -11.84 13.22 -14.88
C ILE A 227 -11.06 13.16 -13.56
N LEU A 228 -10.39 14.24 -13.20
CA LEU A 228 -9.55 14.32 -12.00
C LEU A 228 -10.34 14.98 -10.87
N THR A 229 -10.38 14.35 -9.69
CA THR A 229 -11.00 14.92 -8.48
C THR A 229 -10.02 14.89 -7.31
N ARG A 230 -10.11 15.86 -6.40
CA ARG A 230 -9.32 15.89 -5.15
C ARG A 230 -10.12 15.44 -3.94
N GLU A 231 -11.41 15.75 -3.92
CA GLU A 231 -12.25 15.51 -2.76
C GLU A 231 -13.29 14.43 -3.07
N PRO A 232 -13.76 13.68 -2.06
CA PRO A 232 -14.90 12.79 -2.22
C PRO A 232 -16.23 13.57 -2.33
N GLY A 233 -17.29 12.84 -2.68
CA GLY A 233 -18.67 13.35 -2.73
C GLY A 233 -19.22 13.48 -4.16
N ILE A 234 -20.38 14.11 -4.30
CA ILE A 234 -21.06 14.23 -5.59
C ILE A 234 -20.33 15.20 -6.51
N HIS A 235 -19.95 14.72 -7.68
CA HIS A 235 -19.35 15.50 -8.75
C HIS A 235 -20.23 15.48 -9.99
N ALA A 236 -20.13 16.55 -10.79
CA ALA A 236 -20.77 16.60 -12.09
C ALA A 236 -19.78 17.08 -13.15
N VAL A 237 -19.94 16.55 -14.35
CA VAL A 237 -19.25 17.01 -15.56
C VAL A 237 -20.27 17.25 -16.65
N SER A 238 -20.23 18.43 -17.26
CA SER A 238 -21.06 18.75 -18.41
C SER A 238 -20.51 18.12 -19.69
N LEU A 239 -21.40 17.88 -20.66
CA LEU A 239 -20.99 17.39 -21.98
C LEU A 239 -20.13 18.40 -22.74
N LEU A 240 -20.32 19.70 -22.48
CA LEU A 240 -19.48 20.77 -23.04
C LEU A 240 -18.05 20.72 -22.49
N GLU A 241 -17.87 20.54 -21.19
CA GLU A 241 -16.53 20.39 -20.58
C GLU A 241 -15.77 19.18 -21.15
N LEU A 242 -16.45 18.08 -21.44
CA LEU A 242 -15.84 16.91 -22.10
C LEU A 242 -15.46 17.22 -23.55
N ALA A 243 -16.31 17.91 -24.29
CA ALA A 243 -16.03 18.31 -25.67
C ALA A 243 -14.84 19.27 -25.74
N ASP A 244 -14.77 20.26 -24.85
CA ASP A 244 -13.67 21.22 -24.72
C ASP A 244 -12.35 20.53 -24.36
N ALA A 245 -12.41 19.47 -23.54
CA ALA A 245 -11.26 18.63 -23.22
C ALA A 245 -10.84 17.68 -24.36
N GLY A 246 -11.61 17.59 -25.45
CA GLY A 246 -11.30 16.79 -26.64
C GLY A 246 -12.08 15.46 -26.77
N LEU A 247 -13.06 15.21 -25.90
CA LEU A 247 -13.96 14.05 -25.98
C LEU A 247 -15.40 14.51 -26.29
N ASP A 248 -15.71 14.67 -27.59
CA ASP A 248 -17.07 15.00 -28.03
C ASP A 248 -18.01 13.79 -27.95
N LEU A 249 -19.01 13.91 -27.08
CA LEU A 249 -20.07 12.93 -26.86
C LEU A 249 -21.46 13.46 -27.24
N ILE A 250 -21.56 14.70 -27.72
CA ILE A 250 -22.84 15.33 -28.06
C ILE A 250 -23.47 14.60 -29.25
N GLY A 251 -24.78 14.38 -29.19
CA GLY A 251 -25.54 13.62 -30.18
C GLY A 251 -25.37 12.10 -30.11
N LYS A 252 -24.52 11.58 -29.22
CA LYS A 252 -24.39 10.12 -29.02
C LYS A 252 -25.51 9.58 -28.13
N SER A 253 -25.64 8.24 -28.12
CA SER A 253 -26.63 7.56 -27.28
C SER A 253 -26.24 7.68 -25.80
N PRO A 254 -27.17 8.09 -24.91
CA PRO A 254 -26.87 8.16 -23.49
C PRO A 254 -26.57 6.77 -22.92
N ASP A 255 -27.31 5.72 -23.28
CA ASP A 255 -27.22 4.40 -22.65
C ASP A 255 -25.88 3.64 -22.79
N ARG A 256 -24.91 4.21 -23.51
CA ARG A 256 -23.56 3.65 -23.76
C ARG A 256 -22.41 4.43 -23.14
N LEU A 257 -22.70 5.33 -22.21
CA LEU A 257 -21.67 6.00 -21.41
C LEU A 257 -21.12 5.06 -20.35
N HIS A 258 -19.79 4.94 -20.28
CA HIS A 258 -19.09 4.16 -19.27
C HIS A 258 -18.27 5.09 -18.40
N LEU A 259 -18.29 4.86 -17.09
CA LEU A 259 -17.47 5.52 -16.10
C LEU A 259 -16.75 4.44 -15.28
N THR A 260 -15.46 4.60 -15.04
CA THR A 260 -14.69 3.69 -14.18
C THR A 260 -13.84 4.44 -13.15
N TYR A 261 -13.57 3.77 -12.04
CA TYR A 261 -12.58 4.16 -11.04
C TYR A 261 -11.72 2.94 -10.70
N LYS A 262 -10.38 3.07 -10.75
CA LYS A 262 -9.43 1.95 -10.58
C LYS A 262 -9.84 0.70 -11.39
N ASN A 263 -10.24 0.90 -12.65
CA ASN A 263 -10.73 -0.11 -13.59
C ASN A 263 -12.07 -0.80 -13.22
N HIS A 264 -12.78 -0.34 -12.19
CA HIS A 264 -14.11 -0.81 -11.82
C HIS A 264 -15.20 0.10 -12.38
N ALA A 265 -16.23 -0.47 -13.00
CA ALA A 265 -17.38 0.29 -13.49
C ALA A 265 -18.12 0.98 -12.33
N LEU A 266 -18.42 2.26 -12.52
CA LEU A 266 -19.19 3.07 -11.59
C LEU A 266 -20.53 3.48 -12.22
N PRO A 267 -21.61 3.51 -11.43
CA PRO A 267 -22.89 4.04 -11.89
C PRO A 267 -22.80 5.55 -12.11
N LEU A 268 -23.45 6.03 -13.15
CA LEU A 268 -23.63 7.46 -13.40
C LEU A 268 -25.11 7.84 -13.48
N LEU A 269 -25.41 9.11 -13.19
CA LEU A 269 -26.72 9.73 -13.32
C LEU A 269 -26.65 10.81 -14.39
N LEU A 270 -27.61 10.82 -15.31
CA LEU A 270 -27.76 11.90 -16.28
C LEU A 270 -28.82 12.90 -15.80
N ILE A 271 -28.42 14.16 -15.67
CA ILE A 271 -29.32 15.28 -15.37
C ILE A 271 -29.55 16.09 -16.65
N ASN A 272 -30.78 16.59 -16.82
CA ASN A 272 -31.32 17.26 -18.03
C ASN A 272 -31.48 16.39 -19.28
N SER A 273 -31.02 15.13 -19.27
CA SER A 273 -31.10 14.25 -20.44
C SER A 273 -32.54 13.91 -20.85
N ASN A 274 -32.81 13.97 -22.15
CA ASN A 274 -34.05 13.50 -22.76
C ASN A 274 -34.09 11.96 -22.96
N LYS A 275 -33.01 11.25 -22.61
CA LYS A 275 -32.81 9.79 -22.76
C LYS A 275 -32.72 9.27 -24.19
N GLU A 276 -32.80 10.13 -25.21
CA GLU A 276 -32.65 9.77 -26.62
C GLU A 276 -31.25 10.08 -27.13
N THR A 277 -30.76 11.30 -26.87
CA THR A 277 -29.45 11.78 -27.32
C THR A 277 -28.82 12.66 -26.25
N LEU A 278 -27.49 12.59 -26.15
CA LEU A 278 -26.72 13.46 -25.26
C LEU A 278 -26.72 14.89 -25.80
N SER A 279 -27.13 15.85 -24.96
CA SER A 279 -27.16 17.27 -25.30
C SER A 279 -26.04 18.05 -24.61
N GLU A 280 -25.72 19.24 -25.10
CA GLU A 280 -24.73 20.15 -24.47
C GLU A 280 -25.12 20.57 -23.04
N ASN A 281 -26.41 20.52 -22.69
CA ASN A 281 -26.93 20.90 -21.38
C ASN A 281 -27.03 19.71 -20.41
N ASP A 282 -26.65 18.52 -20.86
CA ASP A 282 -26.65 17.33 -20.02
C ASP A 282 -25.46 17.36 -19.05
N TYR A 283 -25.68 16.80 -17.86
CA TYR A 283 -24.63 16.59 -16.86
C TYR A 283 -24.53 15.11 -16.53
N ILE A 284 -23.29 14.65 -16.43
CA ILE A 284 -22.92 13.33 -15.95
C ILE A 284 -22.54 13.47 -14.49
N VAL A 285 -23.38 12.95 -13.61
CA VAL A 285 -23.24 13.04 -12.15
C VAL A 285 -22.82 11.68 -11.58
N PHE A 286 -21.83 11.68 -10.71
CA PHE A 286 -21.32 10.48 -10.05
C PHE A 286 -20.81 10.80 -8.65
N ARG A 287 -20.68 9.76 -7.81
CA ARG A 287 -20.04 9.87 -6.49
C ARG A 287 -18.55 9.60 -6.63
N ALA A 288 -17.74 10.59 -6.28
CA ALA A 288 -16.31 10.41 -6.12
C ALA A 288 -15.99 9.82 -4.73
N GLU A 289 -15.09 8.85 -4.70
CA GLU A 289 -14.54 8.26 -3.48
C GLU A 289 -13.33 9.07 -2.97
N GLU A 290 -12.96 8.81 -1.72
CA GLU A 290 -11.69 9.26 -1.14
C GLU A 290 -10.53 8.50 -1.79
N ASN A 291 -9.36 9.14 -1.95
CA ASN A 291 -8.21 8.49 -2.57
C ASN A 291 -7.43 7.62 -1.57
N HIS A 292 -8.02 6.49 -1.22
CA HIS A 292 -7.40 5.56 -0.29
C HIS A 292 -6.12 4.91 -0.83
N GLY A 293 -5.11 4.84 0.05
CA GLY A 293 -3.95 3.97 -0.14
C GLY A 293 -4.33 2.49 0.05
N GLU A 294 -3.40 1.59 -0.24
CA GLU A 294 -3.66 0.14 -0.01
C GLU A 294 -3.76 -0.20 1.48
N LYS A 295 -3.04 0.56 2.31
CA LYS A 295 -2.88 0.29 3.76
C LYS A 295 -3.09 1.53 4.64
N THR A 296 -3.06 2.72 4.05
CA THR A 296 -3.19 4.04 4.71
C THR A 296 -4.51 4.70 4.30
N TYR A 297 -4.98 5.66 5.09
CA TYR A 297 -6.24 6.35 4.78
C TYR A 297 -6.10 7.17 3.50
N LEU A 298 -5.03 7.96 3.34
CA LEU A 298 -4.70 8.63 2.09
C LEU A 298 -3.66 7.85 1.28
N SER A 299 -3.72 7.97 -0.05
CA SER A 299 -2.74 7.34 -0.94
C SER A 299 -1.37 7.96 -0.78
N GLN A 300 -0.35 7.13 -0.50
CA GLN A 300 1.04 7.57 -0.38
C GLN A 300 1.57 8.29 -1.64
N TYR A 301 1.08 7.90 -2.83
CA TYR A 301 1.66 8.30 -4.12
C TYR A 301 0.81 9.31 -4.90
N ALA A 302 -0.42 9.60 -4.49
CA ALA A 302 -1.31 10.48 -5.24
C ALA A 302 -2.25 11.27 -4.33
N GLU A 303 -2.44 12.56 -4.61
CA GLU A 303 -3.44 13.40 -3.93
C GLU A 303 -4.81 13.40 -4.62
N LYS A 304 -4.89 12.90 -5.85
CA LYS A 304 -6.07 13.00 -6.72
C LYS A 304 -6.54 11.63 -7.17
N ASN A 305 -7.85 11.48 -7.29
CA ASN A 305 -8.50 10.36 -7.94
C ASN A 305 -8.70 10.63 -9.42
N VAL A 306 -8.63 9.57 -10.22
CA VAL A 306 -8.91 9.58 -11.65
C VAL A 306 -10.06 8.65 -11.96
N TYR A 307 -11.05 9.21 -12.67
CA TYR A 307 -12.20 8.50 -13.21
C TYR A 307 -12.13 8.53 -14.73
N GLN A 308 -12.30 7.38 -15.39
CA GLN A 308 -12.23 7.33 -16.84
C GLN A 308 -13.62 7.26 -17.43
N ILE A 309 -13.89 8.12 -18.42
CA ILE A 309 -15.18 8.21 -19.10
C ILE A 309 -15.05 8.04 -20.61
N TRP A 310 -16.00 7.31 -21.20
CA TRP A 310 -16.08 7.16 -22.64
C TRP A 310 -17.48 6.74 -23.11
N HIS A 311 -17.68 6.74 -24.43
CA HIS A 311 -18.85 6.14 -25.07
C HIS A 311 -18.45 4.82 -25.75
N GLY A 312 -19.05 3.71 -25.33
CA GLY A 312 -18.74 2.36 -25.80
C GLY A 312 -19.76 1.78 -26.78
N GLU A 313 -19.58 0.51 -27.13
CA GLU A 313 -20.57 -0.25 -27.90
C GLU A 313 -21.63 -0.89 -26.99
N GLU A 314 -21.21 -1.29 -25.79
CA GLU A 314 -22.04 -1.93 -24.77
C GLU A 314 -22.77 -0.89 -23.92
N LYS A 315 -23.84 -1.33 -23.24
CA LYS A 315 -24.55 -0.47 -22.29
C LYS A 315 -23.70 -0.14 -21.09
N GLY A 316 -23.79 1.12 -20.67
CA GLY A 316 -23.16 1.67 -19.47
C GLY A 316 -23.81 1.21 -18.17
N LEU A 317 -23.16 1.54 -17.05
CA LEU A 317 -23.73 1.35 -15.72
C LEU A 317 -24.40 2.64 -15.24
N TYR A 318 -25.69 2.53 -14.91
CA TYR A 318 -26.53 3.63 -14.46
C TYR A 318 -27.11 3.33 -13.08
N TYR A 319 -27.43 4.38 -12.32
CA TYR A 319 -28.18 4.20 -11.08
C TYR A 319 -29.52 3.51 -11.35
N ILE A 320 -29.80 2.45 -10.59
CA ILE A 320 -31.03 1.69 -10.70
C ILE A 320 -32.11 2.41 -9.88
N GLN A 321 -33.27 2.62 -10.48
CA GLN A 321 -34.35 3.35 -9.83
C GLN A 321 -35.11 2.45 -8.85
N PHE A 322 -35.29 2.94 -7.62
CA PHE A 322 -36.04 2.31 -6.54
C PHE A 322 -37.09 3.28 -5.99
N ASP A 323 -38.15 2.72 -5.42
CA ASP A 323 -39.17 3.49 -4.71
C ASP A 323 -38.68 3.82 -3.29
N GLY A 324 -38.57 5.10 -2.97
CA GLY A 324 -38.23 5.63 -1.64
C GLY A 324 -39.44 6.23 -0.91
N GLY A 325 -40.67 5.94 -1.37
CA GLY A 325 -41.90 6.35 -0.71
C GLY A 325 -42.04 5.79 0.70
N LEU A 326 -43.02 6.33 1.44
CA LEU A 326 -43.27 5.92 2.82
C LEU A 326 -44.03 4.58 2.87
N TYR A 327 -43.56 3.66 3.71
CA TYR A 327 -44.27 2.43 4.07
C TYR A 327 -45.39 2.73 5.09
N GLU A 328 -46.41 1.86 5.14
CA GLU A 328 -47.46 1.94 6.15
C GLU A 328 -46.90 1.63 7.56
N GLY A 329 -46.80 2.67 8.39
CA GLY A 329 -46.40 2.56 9.81
C GLY A 329 -45.88 3.90 10.36
N ASP A 330 -46.29 4.26 11.58
CA ASP A 330 -45.80 5.46 12.27
C ASP A 330 -44.35 5.26 12.76
N ILE A 331 -43.39 5.34 11.85
CA ILE A 331 -41.98 5.51 12.20
C ILE A 331 -41.71 7.02 12.24
N ASN A 332 -41.46 7.57 13.43
CA ASN A 332 -41.03 8.96 13.54
C ASN A 332 -39.56 9.06 13.10
N PRO A 333 -39.23 9.90 12.10
CA PRO A 333 -37.84 10.13 11.74
C PRO A 333 -37.11 10.79 12.91
N GLN A 334 -35.87 10.38 13.13
CA GLN A 334 -34.98 11.15 14.00
C GLN A 334 -34.47 12.36 13.22
N ASP A 335 -34.44 13.54 13.85
CA ASP A 335 -33.93 14.77 13.20
C ASP A 335 -32.39 14.86 13.24
N TRP A 336 -31.72 13.81 13.74
CA TRP A 336 -30.27 13.72 13.89
C TRP A 336 -29.77 12.28 13.64
N TYR A 337 -28.46 12.13 13.49
CA TYR A 337 -27.77 10.84 13.41
C TYR A 337 -26.34 10.95 13.95
N TRP A 338 -25.73 9.83 14.30
CA TRP A 338 -24.30 9.79 14.60
C TRP A 338 -23.52 9.83 13.29
N ASP A 339 -22.82 10.93 13.04
CA ASP A 339 -21.86 11.03 11.95
C ASP A 339 -20.45 10.72 12.47
N GLN A 340 -19.60 10.21 11.59
CA GLN A 340 -18.17 10.02 11.84
C GLN A 340 -17.40 10.64 10.68
N LYS A 341 -16.59 11.65 11.01
CA LYS A 341 -15.70 12.35 10.09
C LYS A 341 -14.26 12.01 10.44
N HIS A 342 -13.47 11.71 9.41
CA HIS A 342 -12.03 11.52 9.50
C HIS A 342 -11.34 12.78 8.95
N PHE A 343 -10.30 13.25 9.61
CA PHE A 343 -9.50 14.39 9.20
C PHE A 343 -8.01 14.02 9.22
N GLU A 344 -7.36 14.18 8.08
CA GLU A 344 -5.94 13.87 7.86
C GLU A 344 -5.40 14.82 6.79
N MET A 345 -4.11 15.18 6.88
CA MET A 345 -3.42 15.93 5.84
C MET A 345 -1.98 15.43 5.70
N ASP A 346 -1.53 15.23 4.46
CA ASP A 346 -0.17 14.75 4.22
C ASP A 346 0.80 15.91 3.99
N GLN A 347 1.32 16.46 5.09
CA GLN A 347 2.22 17.63 5.07
C GLN A 347 3.68 17.25 5.29
N TRP A 348 3.95 16.30 6.19
CA TRP A 348 5.31 15.92 6.59
C TRP A 348 5.58 14.46 6.25
N PHE A 349 6.61 14.21 5.45
CA PHE A 349 7.08 12.87 5.16
C PHE A 349 8.19 12.45 6.12
N ASP A 350 8.12 11.24 6.68
CA ASP A 350 9.21 10.60 7.42
C ASP A 350 9.43 9.15 6.97
N ARG A 351 10.68 8.70 6.95
CA ARG A 351 11.04 7.35 6.51
C ARG A 351 10.79 6.28 7.57
N LEU A 352 10.67 6.68 8.85
CA LEU A 352 10.45 5.84 10.03
C LEU A 352 11.30 4.56 10.05
N LEU A 353 12.49 4.65 10.64
CA LEU A 353 13.46 3.55 10.69
C LEU A 353 12.97 2.28 11.42
N LEU A 354 12.04 2.40 12.37
CA LEU A 354 11.59 1.29 13.22
C LEU A 354 10.23 0.69 12.80
N GLN A 355 9.59 1.20 11.74
CA GLN A 355 8.26 0.76 11.27
C GLN A 355 8.35 -0.22 10.10
N TYR A 356 8.86 -1.43 10.38
CA TYR A 356 9.23 -2.44 9.39
C TYR A 356 8.07 -3.14 8.67
N ASP A 357 6.84 -3.08 9.18
CA ASP A 357 5.70 -3.82 8.61
C ASP A 357 5.09 -3.13 7.37
N GLY A 358 5.53 -1.89 7.10
CA GLY A 358 5.01 -1.06 6.01
C GLY A 358 3.50 -0.84 6.12
N LEU A 359 2.94 -0.93 7.34
CA LEU A 359 1.55 -0.59 7.66
C LEU A 359 1.45 0.81 8.26
N ALA A 360 2.53 1.32 8.84
CA ALA A 360 2.59 2.68 9.34
C ALA A 360 2.42 3.68 8.20
N ASP A 361 1.68 4.76 8.47
CA ASP A 361 1.72 5.93 7.62
C ASP A 361 3.11 6.58 7.70
N HIS A 362 3.54 7.15 6.59
CA HIS A 362 4.78 7.90 6.44
C HIS A 362 4.51 9.38 6.17
N TRP A 363 3.26 9.76 5.98
CA TRP A 363 2.81 11.12 5.87
C TRP A 363 2.05 11.52 7.13
N PHE A 364 2.26 12.77 7.56
CA PHE A 364 1.69 13.28 8.79
C PHE A 364 1.21 14.72 8.63
N TRP A 365 0.17 15.07 9.36
CA TRP A 365 -0.42 16.41 9.37
C TRP A 365 0.52 17.44 9.99
N SER A 366 1.15 17.12 11.12
CA SER A 366 2.01 18.08 11.81
C SER A 366 3.19 17.42 12.49
N ARG A 367 4.31 18.14 12.59
CA ARG A 367 5.48 17.73 13.36
C ARG A 367 5.69 18.70 14.52
N LEU A 368 5.76 18.18 15.73
CA LEU A 368 6.00 18.96 16.94
C LEU A 368 7.33 18.51 17.58
N SER A 369 8.07 19.49 18.08
CA SER A 369 9.20 19.27 19.00
C SER A 369 8.84 19.76 20.40
N ALA A 370 9.60 19.36 21.41
CA ALA A 370 9.47 19.86 22.78
C ALA A 370 9.25 21.39 22.85
N ASN A 371 8.34 21.81 23.72
CA ASN A 371 7.94 23.20 23.95
C ASN A 371 7.27 23.89 22.75
N GLN A 372 6.78 23.14 21.75
CA GLN A 372 6.01 23.68 20.62
C GLN A 372 4.51 23.39 20.75
N GLU A 373 3.70 24.20 20.09
CA GLU A 373 2.29 23.96 19.86
C GLU A 373 1.94 24.20 18.39
N GLU A 374 0.94 23.48 17.90
CA GLU A 374 0.37 23.62 16.56
C GLU A 374 -1.14 23.69 16.67
N THR A 375 -1.77 24.60 15.91
CA THR A 375 -3.23 24.72 15.82
C THR A 375 -3.69 24.46 14.40
N VAL A 376 -4.57 23.47 14.24
CA VAL A 376 -5.21 23.13 12.96
C VAL A 376 -6.72 23.43 13.01
N GLU A 377 -7.29 23.87 11.88
CA GLU A 377 -8.73 24.07 11.74
C GLU A 377 -9.41 22.82 11.18
N PHE A 378 -10.63 22.55 11.63
CA PHE A 378 -11.50 21.52 11.07
C PHE A 378 -12.95 21.98 11.09
N GLU A 379 -13.78 21.45 10.18
CA GLU A 379 -15.17 21.86 10.04
C GLU A 379 -16.14 20.73 10.38
N LEU A 380 -17.17 21.05 11.17
CA LEU A 380 -18.26 20.14 11.50
C LEU A 380 -19.60 20.70 11.04
N GLU A 381 -20.46 19.82 10.56
CA GLU A 381 -21.73 20.19 9.95
C GLU A 381 -22.86 19.98 10.96
N TYR A 382 -23.41 21.08 11.48
CA TYR A 382 -24.60 21.08 12.35
C TYR A 382 -24.55 20.06 13.51
N PRO A 383 -23.57 20.16 14.44
CA PRO A 383 -23.60 19.34 15.65
C PRO A 383 -24.94 19.53 16.41
N ALA A 384 -25.66 18.44 16.64
CA ALA A 384 -26.94 18.46 17.33
C ALA A 384 -26.73 18.54 18.85
N ALA A 385 -27.42 19.47 19.51
CA ALA A 385 -27.39 19.64 20.97
C ALA A 385 -28.23 18.57 21.71
N ILE A 386 -28.08 17.31 21.33
CA ILE A 386 -28.89 16.17 21.82
C ILE A 386 -28.09 15.16 22.66
N ALA A 387 -26.76 15.13 22.49
CA ALA A 387 -25.89 14.24 23.26
C ALA A 387 -24.99 15.05 24.19
N ASP A 388 -24.81 14.57 25.42
CA ASP A 388 -23.92 15.21 26.39
C ASP A 388 -22.45 15.17 25.99
N SER A 389 -22.06 14.20 25.13
CA SER A 389 -20.68 14.07 24.66
C SER A 389 -20.56 13.54 23.23
N THR A 390 -19.43 13.87 22.63
CA THR A 390 -18.91 13.45 21.32
C THR A 390 -17.59 12.72 21.53
N THR A 391 -17.30 11.74 20.67
CA THR A 391 -16.07 10.95 20.75
C THR A 391 -15.04 11.51 19.77
N PHE A 392 -13.86 11.85 20.27
CA PHE A 392 -12.68 12.15 19.47
C PHE A 392 -11.67 11.02 19.61
N THR A 393 -11.03 10.65 18.51
CA THR A 393 -9.85 9.79 18.50
C THR A 393 -8.72 10.52 17.78
N PHE A 394 -7.59 10.67 18.44
CA PHE A 394 -6.39 11.33 17.89
C PHE A 394 -5.29 10.30 17.71
N ALA A 395 -4.56 10.35 16.60
CA ALA A 395 -3.39 9.51 16.36
C ALA A 395 -2.11 10.33 16.24
N PHE A 396 -1.06 9.85 16.90
CA PHE A 396 0.28 10.41 16.91
C PHE A 396 1.30 9.35 16.53
N MET A 397 2.45 9.77 16.01
CA MET A 397 3.60 8.90 15.74
C MET A 397 4.83 9.45 16.44
N GLY A 398 5.43 8.66 17.34
CA GLY A 398 6.71 9.04 17.95
C GLY A 398 7.80 9.14 16.88
N ASN A 399 8.66 10.17 16.93
CA ASN A 399 9.79 10.28 16.00
C ASN A 399 11.13 9.97 16.69
N THR A 400 11.41 10.62 17.82
CA THR A 400 12.62 10.36 18.61
C THR A 400 12.50 9.12 19.50
N TYR A 401 13.60 8.42 19.73
CA TYR A 401 13.62 7.17 20.51
C TYR A 401 14.94 6.97 21.29
N PRO A 402 15.33 7.93 22.15
CA PRO A 402 16.54 7.78 22.97
C PRO A 402 16.50 6.53 23.84
N THR A 403 17.58 5.73 23.82
CA THR A 403 17.65 4.46 24.56
C THR A 403 17.61 4.58 26.10
N TYR A 404 17.74 5.79 26.64
CA TYR A 404 17.74 6.07 28.08
C TYR A 404 16.37 6.43 28.64
N ALA A 405 15.42 6.84 27.79
CA ALA A 405 14.09 7.24 28.23
C ALA A 405 13.08 6.10 27.98
N ARG A 406 12.01 6.12 28.76
CA ARG A 406 10.90 5.14 28.73
C ARG A 406 9.55 5.79 28.45
N THR A 407 9.54 7.11 28.37
CA THR A 407 8.41 7.96 28.00
C THR A 407 8.97 9.16 27.25
N ASP A 408 9.35 8.91 26.01
CA ASP A 408 10.10 9.84 25.18
C ASP A 408 9.21 10.98 24.68
N HIS A 409 7.89 10.76 24.69
CA HIS A 409 6.91 11.67 24.12
C HIS A 409 5.84 12.08 25.12
N SER A 410 5.44 13.34 25.03
CA SER A 410 4.34 13.93 25.81
C SER A 410 3.48 14.80 24.92
N VAL A 411 2.15 14.73 25.09
CA VAL A 411 1.20 15.55 24.32
C VAL A 411 0.06 16.05 25.19
N GLU A 412 -0.38 17.28 24.92
CA GLU A 412 -1.65 17.83 25.39
C GLU A 412 -2.50 18.26 24.19
N VAL A 413 -3.81 18.06 24.28
CA VAL A 413 -4.76 18.33 23.20
C VAL A 413 -5.87 19.24 23.71
N TYR A 414 -6.19 20.27 22.93
CA TYR A 414 -7.23 21.24 23.21
C TYR A 414 -8.17 21.36 22.01
N VAL A 415 -9.48 21.36 22.25
CA VAL A 415 -10.51 21.63 21.23
C VAL A 415 -11.21 22.93 21.59
N ASN A 416 -11.23 23.89 20.68
CA ASN A 416 -11.79 25.23 20.90
C ASN A 416 -11.31 25.86 22.23
N ASN A 417 -9.99 25.85 22.44
CA ASN A 417 -9.28 26.34 23.64
C ASN A 417 -9.58 25.59 24.95
N SER A 418 -10.38 24.52 24.92
CA SER A 418 -10.65 23.69 26.09
C SER A 418 -9.72 22.50 26.11
N PHE A 419 -9.07 22.23 27.24
CA PHE A 419 -8.25 21.02 27.41
C PHE A 419 -9.14 19.78 27.31
N VAL A 420 -8.75 18.81 26.48
CA VAL A 420 -9.54 17.59 26.26
C VAL A 420 -8.77 16.31 26.53
N ALA A 421 -7.46 16.26 26.27
CA ALA A 421 -6.68 15.05 26.48
C ALA A 421 -5.22 15.35 26.73
N GLN A 422 -4.53 14.39 27.35
CA GLN A 422 -3.09 14.33 27.44
C GLN A 422 -2.63 12.88 27.29
N GLY A 423 -1.38 12.67 26.88
CA GLY A 423 -0.81 11.35 26.77
C GLY A 423 0.71 11.34 26.81
N VAL A 424 1.27 10.18 27.15
CA VAL A 424 2.72 9.92 27.09
C VAL A 424 2.94 8.55 26.47
N TRP A 425 3.98 8.43 25.65
CA TRP A 425 4.36 7.16 25.04
C TRP A 425 5.87 7.10 24.78
N ASP A 426 6.31 5.93 24.31
CA ASP A 426 7.71 5.51 24.26
C ASP A 426 8.08 4.99 22.89
N GLY A 427 9.18 5.47 22.34
CA GLY A 427 9.74 5.09 21.05
C GLY A 427 8.95 5.54 19.81
N GLN A 428 9.53 5.26 18.65
CA GLN A 428 8.92 5.49 17.33
C GLN A 428 7.81 4.47 17.08
N LYS A 429 6.61 4.74 17.60
CA LYS A 429 5.40 3.95 17.43
C LYS A 429 4.16 4.83 17.35
N GLU A 430 3.10 4.29 16.79
CA GLU A 430 1.78 4.93 16.81
C GLU A 430 1.22 4.97 18.24
N TYR A 431 0.63 6.10 18.58
CA TYR A 431 -0.05 6.34 19.84
C TYR A 431 -1.43 6.95 19.58
N VAL A 432 -2.48 6.25 20.02
CA VAL A 432 -3.88 6.65 19.80
C VAL A 432 -4.55 6.98 21.12
N ILE A 433 -5.21 8.14 21.19
CA ILE A 433 -5.98 8.60 22.34
C ILE A 433 -7.44 8.76 21.93
N THR A 434 -8.36 8.08 22.62
CA THR A 434 -9.81 8.28 22.46
C THR A 434 -10.39 8.96 23.70
N VAL A 435 -11.16 10.03 23.51
CA VAL A 435 -11.77 10.82 24.59
C VAL A 435 -13.21 11.19 24.28
N GLN A 436 -14.04 11.31 25.32
CA GLN A 436 -15.37 11.91 25.23
C GLN A 436 -15.29 13.37 25.64
N ILE A 437 -15.77 14.26 24.77
CA ILE A 437 -15.73 15.72 24.97
C ILE A 437 -17.18 16.24 24.99
N PRO A 438 -17.52 17.23 25.84
CA PRO A 438 -18.85 17.82 25.83
C PRO A 438 -19.25 18.38 24.46
N SER A 439 -20.42 17.97 23.93
CA SER A 439 -20.86 18.37 22.59
C SER A 439 -21.07 19.89 22.45
N ASN A 440 -21.32 20.59 23.56
CA ASN A 440 -21.45 22.05 23.58
C ASN A 440 -20.13 22.80 23.35
N LEU A 441 -19.00 22.11 23.30
CA LEU A 441 -17.73 22.70 22.86
C LEU A 441 -17.64 22.81 21.34
N LEU A 442 -18.45 22.06 20.59
CA LEU A 442 -18.40 22.04 19.13
C LEU A 442 -19.26 23.12 18.51
N LEU A 443 -18.77 23.70 17.42
CA LEU A 443 -19.45 24.69 16.61
C LEU A 443 -19.87 24.07 15.27
N HIS A 444 -21.02 24.51 14.73
CA HIS A 444 -21.28 24.38 13.30
C HIS A 444 -20.29 25.25 12.53
N GLY A 445 -19.66 24.69 11.50
CA GLY A 445 -18.57 25.32 10.76
C GLY A 445 -17.23 25.09 11.44
N LYS A 446 -16.41 26.15 11.50
CA LYS A 446 -15.01 26.07 11.94
C LYS A 446 -14.84 25.78 13.43
N ASN A 447 -13.96 24.83 13.73
CA ASN A 447 -13.46 24.46 15.04
C ASN A 447 -11.93 24.45 15.00
N GLN A 448 -11.29 24.53 16.15
CA GLN A 448 -9.83 24.53 16.30
C GLN A 448 -9.38 23.35 17.15
N LEU A 449 -8.37 22.63 16.67
CA LEU A 449 -7.61 21.63 17.42
C LEU A 449 -6.21 22.18 17.68
N THR A 450 -5.85 22.34 18.95
CA THR A 450 -4.48 22.72 19.34
C THR A 450 -3.79 21.55 20.00
N ILE A 451 -2.60 21.23 19.52
CA ILE A 451 -1.75 20.14 20.02
C ILE A 451 -0.51 20.80 20.60
N LYS A 452 -0.14 20.41 21.82
CA LYS A 452 1.07 20.90 22.49
C LYS A 452 2.00 19.76 22.81
N ALA A 453 3.28 19.97 22.57
CA ALA A 453 4.38 19.17 23.08
C ALA A 453 4.94 19.90 24.32
N PRO A 454 4.50 19.56 25.55
CA PRO A 454 4.84 20.34 26.75
C PRO A 454 6.32 20.28 27.16
N GLY A 455 7.13 19.43 26.53
CA GLY A 455 8.58 19.34 26.82
C GLY A 455 8.90 18.72 28.19
N ASN A 456 7.94 18.01 28.80
CA ASN A 456 8.07 17.41 30.13
C ASN A 456 8.27 15.88 30.08
N SER A 457 8.54 15.32 28.90
CA SER A 457 8.89 13.91 28.71
C SER A 457 10.29 13.60 29.24
N GLU A 458 10.63 12.32 29.39
CA GLU A 458 11.98 11.90 29.80
C GLU A 458 13.05 12.22 28.73
N ALA A 459 12.63 12.41 27.47
CA ALA A 459 13.50 12.86 26.39
C ALA A 459 13.80 14.37 26.44
N GLY A 460 13.01 15.15 27.18
CA GLY A 460 13.20 16.60 27.32
C GLY A 460 13.19 17.33 25.97
N GLU A 461 14.17 18.20 25.75
CA GLU A 461 14.26 19.08 24.57
C GLU A 461 14.40 18.35 23.22
N ILE A 462 14.71 17.05 23.22
CA ILE A 462 14.82 16.28 21.97
C ILE A 462 13.54 15.52 21.63
N ASP A 463 12.48 15.60 22.44
CA ASP A 463 11.18 15.01 22.11
C ASP A 463 10.66 15.56 20.77
N GLN A 464 10.46 14.67 19.81
CA GLN A 464 9.75 14.97 18.58
C GLN A 464 8.73 13.89 18.27
N PHE A 465 7.56 14.32 17.82
CA PHE A 465 6.51 13.43 17.34
C PHE A 465 5.69 14.10 16.24
N TYR A 466 4.89 13.29 15.58
CA TYR A 466 3.95 13.71 14.56
C TYR A 466 2.52 13.58 15.05
N PHE A 467 1.67 14.53 14.68
CA PHE A 467 0.21 14.34 14.67
C PHE A 467 -0.19 13.82 13.29
N ASN A 468 -0.91 12.69 13.27
CA ASN A 468 -1.27 12.01 12.03
C ASN A 468 -2.69 12.42 11.59
N TRP A 469 -3.70 11.95 12.30
CA TRP A 469 -5.11 12.14 11.96
C TRP A 469 -5.98 12.26 13.21
N MET A 470 -7.22 12.71 12.99
CA MET A 470 -8.28 12.59 13.99
C MET A 470 -9.60 12.09 13.41
N ASP A 471 -10.31 11.30 14.21
CA ASP A 471 -11.70 10.91 13.98
C ASP A 471 -12.61 11.64 14.95
N VAL A 472 -13.71 12.18 14.44
CA VAL A 472 -14.76 12.82 15.24
C VAL A 472 -16.08 12.11 15.01
N LYS A 473 -16.60 11.48 16.05
CA LYS A 473 -17.96 10.94 16.08
C LYS A 473 -18.87 11.85 16.90
N TYR A 474 -19.82 12.49 16.24
CA TYR A 474 -20.67 13.52 16.83
C TYR A 474 -22.12 13.37 16.36
N PRO A 475 -23.10 13.79 17.18
CA PRO A 475 -24.48 13.85 16.71
C PRO A 475 -24.59 15.00 15.70
N ARG A 476 -25.06 14.72 14.48
CA ARG A 476 -25.28 15.70 13.40
C ARG A 476 -26.77 15.82 13.12
N SER A 477 -27.30 17.04 13.07
CA SER A 477 -28.67 17.30 12.61
C SER A 477 -28.80 16.95 11.12
N ARG A 478 -29.97 16.50 10.66
CA ARG A 478 -30.23 16.17 9.24
C ARG A 478 -30.55 17.42 8.41
N GLN A 479 -29.72 18.46 8.57
CA GLN A 479 -29.77 19.67 7.77
C GLN A 479 -28.71 19.61 6.68
N VAL A 480 -29.06 20.14 5.51
CA VAL A 480 -28.13 20.25 4.40
C VAL A 480 -27.12 21.37 4.61
N LEU A 481 -25.89 21.14 4.17
CA LEU A 481 -24.90 22.20 3.96
C LEU A 481 -24.78 22.38 2.45
N ASP A 482 -24.92 23.62 1.97
CA ASP A 482 -24.85 23.95 0.53
C ASP A 482 -25.72 23.04 -0.36
N ASN A 483 -26.95 22.77 0.09
CA ASN A 483 -27.92 21.91 -0.59
C ASN A 483 -27.50 20.44 -0.74
N ASN A 484 -26.55 19.95 0.07
CA ASN A 484 -26.08 18.58 0.04
C ASN A 484 -25.94 17.99 1.46
N ILE A 485 -26.07 16.65 1.56
CA ILE A 485 -25.79 15.88 2.77
C ILE A 485 -25.44 14.43 2.43
N GLU A 486 -24.48 13.87 3.15
CA GLU A 486 -24.17 12.44 3.16
C GLU A 486 -24.74 11.78 4.44
N LEU A 487 -25.57 10.75 4.28
CA LEU A 487 -26.16 9.99 5.38
C LEU A 487 -25.58 8.57 5.40
N LYS A 488 -24.91 8.23 6.49
CA LYS A 488 -24.36 6.89 6.74
C LYS A 488 -25.36 6.06 7.52
N VAL A 489 -25.53 4.80 7.13
CA VAL A 489 -26.39 3.86 7.85
C VAL A 489 -25.78 3.50 9.21
N THR A 490 -26.55 3.66 10.27
CA THR A 490 -26.13 3.32 11.64
C THR A 490 -26.57 1.92 12.08
N GLU A 491 -27.66 1.41 11.50
CA GLU A 491 -28.28 0.13 11.86
C GLU A 491 -28.62 -0.71 10.62
N ALA A 492 -28.39 -2.02 10.69
CA ALA A 492 -28.77 -2.95 9.63
C ALA A 492 -29.94 -3.81 10.07
N ASN A 493 -30.69 -4.31 9.09
CA ASN A 493 -31.92 -5.08 9.22
C ASN A 493 -33.06 -4.30 9.87
N ALA A 494 -33.15 -3.00 9.58
CA ALA A 494 -34.21 -2.10 10.04
C ALA A 494 -34.80 -1.32 8.86
N VAL A 495 -36.06 -0.90 9.00
CA VAL A 495 -36.63 0.17 8.16
C VAL A 495 -36.16 1.48 8.77
N LEU A 496 -35.38 2.26 8.02
CA LEU A 496 -34.95 3.58 8.46
C LEU A 496 -35.76 4.66 7.75
N ASP A 497 -36.18 5.67 8.52
CA ASP A 497 -36.89 6.85 8.07
C ASP A 497 -35.96 8.06 8.12
N TYR A 498 -35.73 8.65 6.95
CA TYR A 498 -34.85 9.80 6.77
C TYR A 498 -35.67 11.02 6.43
N LYS A 499 -35.65 12.02 7.32
CA LYS A 499 -36.12 13.37 7.03
C LYS A 499 -34.90 14.29 6.92
N VAL A 500 -34.77 14.97 5.78
CA VAL A 500 -33.68 15.90 5.49
C VAL A 500 -34.27 17.26 5.17
N GLU A 501 -33.71 18.31 5.77
CA GLU A 501 -34.28 19.65 5.78
C GLU A 501 -33.30 20.72 5.27
N GLY A 502 -33.84 21.87 4.88
CA GLY A 502 -33.06 23.08 4.58
C GLY A 502 -32.65 23.29 3.11
N PHE A 503 -33.17 22.51 2.17
CA PHE A 503 -32.87 22.71 0.75
C PHE A 503 -33.45 24.03 0.23
N THR A 504 -32.74 24.67 -0.69
CA THR A 504 -33.12 25.95 -1.31
C THR A 504 -33.75 25.75 -2.70
N SER A 505 -33.85 24.51 -3.17
CA SER A 505 -34.39 24.11 -4.48
C SER A 505 -35.24 22.84 -4.32
N ASP A 506 -36.24 22.68 -5.18
CA ASP A 506 -37.14 21.53 -5.24
C ASP A 506 -36.65 20.41 -6.18
N GLU A 507 -35.63 20.66 -6.99
CA GLU A 507 -34.98 19.65 -7.84
C GLU A 507 -33.98 18.82 -7.00
N ILE A 508 -34.49 17.88 -6.20
CA ILE A 508 -33.70 17.08 -5.24
C ILE A 508 -33.49 15.64 -5.75
N TYR A 509 -32.30 15.10 -5.50
CA TYR A 509 -31.88 13.75 -5.87
C TYR A 509 -31.42 12.98 -4.65
N VAL A 510 -31.77 11.68 -4.59
CA VAL A 510 -31.28 10.74 -3.59
C VAL A 510 -30.61 9.58 -4.31
N ILE A 511 -29.30 9.43 -4.13
CA ILE A 511 -28.53 8.31 -4.70
C ILE A 511 -27.73 7.59 -3.62
N THR A 512 -27.39 6.33 -3.86
CA THR A 512 -26.73 5.47 -2.86
C THR A 512 -25.36 4.98 -3.32
N SER A 513 -24.46 4.68 -2.38
CA SER A 513 -23.14 4.12 -2.69
C SER A 513 -23.19 2.74 -3.37
N ASP A 514 -24.32 2.02 -3.27
CA ASP A 514 -24.55 0.75 -3.94
C ASP A 514 -25.31 0.86 -5.28
N GLY A 515 -25.41 2.07 -5.84
CA GLY A 515 -25.86 2.28 -7.21
C GLY A 515 -27.38 2.38 -7.40
N GLN A 516 -28.10 2.86 -6.38
CA GLN A 516 -29.54 3.10 -6.46
C GLN A 516 -29.87 4.59 -6.53
N GLN A 517 -30.92 4.95 -7.26
CA GLN A 517 -31.57 6.25 -7.23
C GLN A 517 -32.95 6.08 -6.60
N LEU A 518 -33.24 6.77 -5.51
CA LEU A 518 -34.58 6.73 -4.91
C LEU A 518 -35.48 7.77 -5.57
N LEU A 519 -36.71 7.34 -5.90
CA LEU A 519 -37.77 8.14 -6.47
C LEU A 519 -39.01 8.11 -5.55
N ASN A 520 -40.02 8.93 -5.84
CA ASN A 520 -41.30 8.97 -5.13
C ASN A 520 -41.21 9.21 -3.60
N PHE A 521 -40.10 9.77 -3.13
CA PHE A 521 -39.97 10.24 -1.76
C PHE A 521 -40.90 11.44 -1.52
N GLU A 522 -41.31 11.64 -0.27
CA GLU A 522 -42.13 12.78 0.11
C GLU A 522 -41.28 14.06 0.07
N GLN A 523 -41.79 15.12 -0.57
CA GLN A 523 -41.16 16.43 -0.58
C GLN A 523 -42.14 17.50 -0.10
N LYS A 524 -41.70 18.39 0.79
CA LYS A 524 -42.51 19.45 1.38
C LYS A 524 -41.79 20.79 1.38
N ILE A 525 -42.57 21.87 1.27
CA ILE A 525 -42.11 23.23 1.54
C ILE A 525 -42.27 23.47 3.04
N GLU A 526 -41.18 23.84 3.69
CA GLU A 526 -41.14 24.22 5.10
C GLU A 526 -41.72 25.63 5.31
N GLU A 527 -42.11 25.96 6.55
CA GLU A 527 -42.55 27.31 6.91
C GLU A 527 -41.49 28.40 6.61
N SER A 528 -40.22 27.99 6.59
CA SER A 528 -39.06 28.82 6.24
C SER A 528 -38.99 29.19 4.74
N GLY A 529 -39.81 28.55 3.89
CA GLY A 529 -39.71 28.61 2.44
C GLY A 529 -38.61 27.72 1.85
N ARG A 530 -37.91 26.94 2.67
CA ARG A 530 -37.00 25.87 2.25
C ARG A 530 -37.76 24.59 1.89
N TYR A 531 -37.07 23.63 1.31
CA TYR A 531 -37.62 22.32 0.99
C TYR A 531 -37.03 21.25 1.93
N SER A 532 -37.86 20.26 2.24
CA SER A 532 -37.48 19.05 2.97
C SER A 532 -37.88 17.82 2.16
N VAL A 533 -37.11 16.74 2.31
CA VAL A 533 -37.44 15.43 1.76
C VAL A 533 -37.54 14.39 2.87
N ARG A 534 -38.45 13.43 2.69
CA ARG A 534 -38.58 12.27 3.56
C ARG A 534 -38.68 10.99 2.75
N PHE A 535 -37.82 10.03 3.06
CA PHE A 535 -37.80 8.73 2.40
C PHE A 535 -37.56 7.61 3.40
N GLN A 536 -38.02 6.40 3.06
CA GLN A 536 -37.78 5.20 3.83
C GLN A 536 -37.05 4.16 3.00
N ASP A 537 -36.24 3.33 3.66
CA ASP A 537 -35.54 2.22 3.01
C ASP A 537 -35.36 1.04 3.97
N HIS A 538 -35.41 -0.17 3.41
CA HIS A 538 -35.11 -1.43 4.11
C HIS A 538 -33.60 -1.67 4.12
N ILE A 539 -32.96 -1.32 5.22
CA ILE A 539 -31.51 -1.42 5.30
C ILE A 539 -31.08 -2.87 5.54
N THR A 540 -30.33 -3.43 4.60
CA THR A 540 -29.78 -4.78 4.71
C THR A 540 -28.30 -4.81 5.10
N ARG A 541 -27.58 -3.68 4.95
CA ARG A 541 -26.14 -3.56 5.25
C ARG A 541 -25.80 -2.20 5.88
N LYS A 542 -24.78 -2.19 6.74
CA LYS A 542 -24.34 -0.97 7.47
C LYS A 542 -23.37 -0.06 6.70
N ASP A 543 -22.88 -0.51 5.55
CA ASP A 543 -21.93 0.21 4.69
C ASP A 543 -22.62 1.07 3.62
N LYS A 544 -23.96 1.09 3.59
CA LYS A 544 -24.72 1.90 2.63
C LYS A 544 -24.66 3.38 3.03
N ILE A 545 -24.44 4.22 2.03
CA ILE A 545 -24.38 5.68 2.14
C ILE A 545 -25.45 6.26 1.21
N TYR A 546 -26.20 7.26 1.69
CA TYR A 546 -27.10 8.07 0.87
C TYR A 546 -26.49 9.44 0.65
N ASN A 547 -26.52 9.90 -0.59
CA ASN A 547 -26.19 11.28 -0.95
C ASN A 547 -27.51 11.95 -1.34
N VAL A 548 -27.92 12.95 -0.58
CA VAL A 548 -29.13 13.72 -0.85
C VAL A 548 -28.72 15.14 -1.20
N PHE A 549 -28.99 15.55 -2.44
CA PHE A 549 -28.48 16.80 -2.97
C PHE A 549 -29.49 17.47 -3.90
N ALA A 550 -29.52 18.80 -3.92
CA ALA A 550 -30.27 19.53 -4.94
C ALA A 550 -29.47 19.66 -6.24
N LYS A 551 -30.16 19.94 -7.34
CA LYS A 551 -29.52 20.29 -8.62
C LYS A 551 -28.56 21.45 -8.45
N GLY A 552 -27.33 21.30 -8.96
CA GLY A 552 -26.24 22.26 -8.81
C GLY A 552 -25.41 22.09 -7.54
N ALA A 553 -25.86 21.28 -6.58
CA ALA A 553 -25.15 21.01 -5.32
C ALA A 553 -24.11 19.88 -5.47
N TRP A 554 -23.23 20.04 -6.43
CA TRP A 554 -22.15 19.10 -6.76
C TRP A 554 -20.84 19.84 -6.94
N LYS A 555 -19.74 19.11 -6.81
CA LYS A 555 -18.40 19.62 -7.03
C LYS A 555 -18.03 19.53 -8.52
N SER A 556 -17.29 20.52 -9.01
CA SER A 556 -16.66 20.45 -10.33
C SER A 556 -15.39 19.59 -10.27
N PRO A 557 -15.03 18.88 -11.36
CA PRO A 557 -13.73 18.23 -11.43
C PRO A 557 -12.60 19.25 -11.38
N MET A 558 -11.43 18.84 -10.92
CA MET A 558 -10.23 19.68 -10.97
C MET A 558 -9.80 19.95 -12.42
N ARG A 559 -9.87 18.90 -13.25
CA ARG A 559 -9.38 18.89 -14.63
C ARG A 559 -9.97 17.70 -15.37
N ILE A 560 -10.09 17.84 -16.69
CA ILE A 560 -10.47 16.76 -17.60
C ILE A 560 -9.42 16.70 -18.70
N ASP A 561 -8.94 15.49 -18.97
CA ASP A 561 -7.92 15.24 -20.00
C ASP A 561 -8.38 14.12 -20.93
N ALA A 562 -8.52 14.41 -22.24
CA ALA A 562 -8.82 13.38 -23.22
C ALA A 562 -7.56 12.67 -23.72
N TYR A 563 -7.67 11.37 -23.95
CA TYR A 563 -6.57 10.51 -24.40
C TYR A 563 -7.00 9.63 -25.57
N SER A 564 -6.01 9.22 -26.34
CA SER A 564 -6.13 8.11 -27.28
C SER A 564 -5.52 6.85 -26.69
N ASN A 565 -6.19 5.71 -26.79
CA ASN A 565 -5.67 4.46 -26.25
C ASN A 565 -4.50 3.95 -27.11
N THR A 566 -3.35 3.73 -26.47
CA THR A 566 -2.15 3.16 -27.09
C THR A 566 -2.12 1.62 -27.10
N ASP A 567 -3.14 0.98 -26.54
CA ASP A 567 -3.33 -0.47 -26.45
C ASP A 567 -2.06 -1.20 -25.96
N LEU A 568 -1.52 -0.78 -24.81
CA LEU A 568 -0.33 -1.41 -24.21
C LEU A 568 -0.54 -2.90 -23.89
N ARG A 569 -1.81 -3.35 -23.82
CA ARG A 569 -2.22 -4.75 -23.65
C ARG A 569 -2.32 -5.52 -24.97
N SER A 570 -1.95 -4.93 -26.11
CA SER A 570 -1.93 -5.66 -27.37
C SER A 570 -0.87 -6.76 -27.34
N LEU A 571 -1.28 -8.00 -27.66
CA LEU A 571 -0.36 -9.12 -27.86
C LEU A 571 0.47 -8.99 -29.16
N SER A 572 0.21 -7.94 -29.95
CA SER A 572 0.96 -7.60 -31.16
C SER A 572 2.18 -6.72 -30.88
N ASN A 573 2.24 -6.10 -29.70
CA ASN A 573 3.35 -5.25 -29.29
C ASN A 573 4.64 -6.07 -29.13
N ALA A 574 5.78 -5.42 -29.37
CA ALA A 574 7.11 -6.01 -29.16
C ALA A 574 8.17 -4.92 -29.01
N ALA A 575 9.11 -5.12 -28.09
CA ALA A 575 10.26 -4.28 -27.85
C ALA A 575 11.26 -5.03 -26.94
N ASP A 576 12.56 -4.89 -27.19
CA ASP A 576 13.60 -5.29 -26.24
C ASP A 576 14.20 -4.13 -25.45
N TYR A 577 13.82 -2.90 -25.80
CA TYR A 577 14.15 -1.67 -25.09
C TYR A 577 12.89 -0.81 -24.92
N ILE A 578 12.48 -0.53 -23.69
CA ILE A 578 11.34 0.35 -23.41
C ILE A 578 11.84 1.63 -22.74
N ILE A 579 11.38 2.77 -23.24
CA ILE A 579 11.59 4.09 -22.63
C ILE A 579 10.23 4.54 -22.10
N ILE A 580 10.14 4.76 -20.78
CA ILE A 580 8.94 5.31 -20.14
C ILE A 580 9.28 6.73 -19.70
N ALA A 581 8.61 7.72 -20.28
CA ALA A 581 8.89 9.13 -20.06
C ALA A 581 7.63 9.90 -19.70
N HIS A 582 7.78 11.01 -18.98
CA HIS A 582 6.70 12.00 -18.87
C HIS A 582 6.44 12.67 -20.23
N GLY A 583 5.19 13.04 -20.53
CA GLY A 583 4.79 13.63 -21.81
C GLY A 583 5.65 14.81 -22.29
N ASP A 584 6.10 15.65 -21.36
CA ASP A 584 6.99 16.80 -21.64
C ASP A 584 8.34 16.40 -22.27
N PHE A 585 8.76 15.15 -22.09
CA PHE A 585 10.07 14.64 -22.53
C PHE A 585 9.98 13.70 -23.73
N ILE A 586 8.78 13.29 -24.16
CA ILE A 586 8.59 12.29 -25.22
C ILE A 586 9.24 12.75 -26.52
N SER A 587 8.95 13.97 -26.98
CA SER A 587 9.48 14.47 -28.27
C SER A 587 11.01 14.50 -28.33
N GLN A 588 11.66 14.76 -27.19
CA GLN A 588 13.10 14.91 -27.10
C GLN A 588 13.82 13.57 -26.98
N ILE A 589 13.26 12.62 -26.22
CA ILE A 589 13.89 11.31 -26.01
C ILE A 589 13.88 10.43 -27.28
N GLU A 590 13.03 10.76 -28.26
CA GLU A 590 13.02 10.12 -29.58
C GLU A 590 14.40 10.14 -30.28
N GLN A 591 15.23 11.15 -29.99
CA GLN A 591 16.60 11.21 -30.50
C GLN A 591 17.44 10.00 -30.03
N LEU A 592 17.32 9.65 -28.74
CA LEU A 592 18.00 8.47 -28.18
C LEU A 592 17.35 7.17 -28.67
N ALA A 593 16.01 7.13 -28.78
CA ALA A 593 15.28 5.98 -29.30
C ALA A 593 15.75 5.62 -30.71
N THR A 594 15.77 6.59 -31.62
CA THR A 594 16.27 6.44 -33.00
C THR A 594 17.71 5.92 -33.03
N TRP A 595 18.57 6.43 -32.14
CA TRP A 595 19.94 5.93 -32.05
C TRP A 595 19.98 4.47 -31.59
N ARG A 596 19.21 4.07 -30.57
CA ARG A 596 19.12 2.68 -30.11
C ARG A 596 18.59 1.75 -31.21
N GLU A 597 17.59 2.18 -31.97
CA GLU A 597 17.09 1.42 -33.13
C GLU A 597 18.20 1.21 -34.19
N SER A 598 19.02 2.23 -34.46
CA SER A 598 20.18 2.10 -35.36
C SER A 598 21.24 1.10 -34.88
N ARG A 599 21.22 0.74 -33.59
CA ARG A 599 22.08 -0.27 -32.96
C ARG A 599 21.43 -1.66 -32.89
N GLY A 600 20.24 -1.83 -33.47
CA GLY A 600 19.56 -3.12 -33.61
C GLY A 600 18.55 -3.45 -32.51
N TYR A 601 18.21 -2.50 -31.64
CA TYR A 601 17.12 -2.66 -30.68
C TYR A 601 15.77 -2.39 -31.32
N ARG A 602 14.70 -3.01 -30.81
CA ARG A 602 13.33 -2.59 -31.05
C ARG A 602 12.89 -1.76 -29.87
N VAL A 603 12.73 -0.45 -30.09
CA VAL A 603 12.46 0.53 -29.03
C VAL A 603 10.97 0.85 -28.99
N ALA A 604 10.40 0.98 -27.79
CA ALA A 604 9.10 1.60 -27.58
C ALA A 604 9.25 2.79 -26.65
N VAL A 605 8.83 3.97 -27.09
CA VAL A 605 8.73 5.19 -26.27
C VAL A 605 7.29 5.32 -25.82
N ILE A 606 7.08 5.43 -24.51
CA ILE A 606 5.76 5.33 -23.88
C ILE A 606 5.61 6.49 -22.89
N ASP A 607 4.50 7.22 -22.99
CA ASP A 607 4.12 8.18 -21.97
C ASP A 607 3.72 7.43 -20.69
N VAL A 608 4.29 7.85 -19.56
CA VAL A 608 3.96 7.32 -18.24
C VAL A 608 2.45 7.36 -17.95
N GLN A 609 1.73 8.35 -18.48
CA GLN A 609 0.29 8.47 -18.32
C GLN A 609 -0.49 7.35 -19.03
N ASP A 610 0.00 6.82 -20.15
CA ASP A 610 -0.62 5.68 -20.83
C ASP A 610 -0.52 4.40 -20.00
N VAL A 611 0.58 4.26 -19.26
CA VAL A 611 0.76 3.17 -18.31
C VAL A 611 -0.27 3.27 -17.18
N TYR A 612 -0.45 4.45 -16.58
CA TYR A 612 -1.48 4.65 -15.55
C TYR A 612 -2.88 4.40 -16.08
N ASN A 613 -3.20 4.93 -17.27
CA ASN A 613 -4.50 4.75 -17.91
C ASN A 613 -4.83 3.27 -18.09
N THR A 614 -3.86 2.46 -18.49
CA THR A 614 -4.07 1.05 -18.84
C THR A 614 -3.96 0.08 -17.65
N PHE A 615 -3.13 0.40 -16.66
CA PHE A 615 -2.80 -0.53 -15.56
C PHE A 615 -3.37 -0.11 -14.20
N ASN A 616 -3.82 1.14 -14.03
CA ASN A 616 -4.38 1.61 -12.75
C ASN A 616 -5.54 2.62 -12.90
N GLY A 617 -6.28 2.55 -14.01
CA GLY A 617 -7.44 3.41 -14.25
C GLY A 617 -7.12 4.91 -14.29
N GLY A 618 -5.91 5.25 -14.74
CA GLY A 618 -5.39 6.62 -14.81
C GLY A 618 -4.74 7.13 -13.51
N ASN A 619 -4.85 6.40 -12.40
CA ASN A 619 -4.30 6.82 -11.11
C ASN A 619 -2.78 6.61 -11.05
N HIS A 620 -2.09 7.63 -10.56
CA HIS A 620 -0.64 7.61 -10.37
C HIS A 620 -0.26 6.58 -9.28
N ALA A 621 0.49 5.56 -9.66
CA ALA A 621 1.00 4.53 -8.74
C ALA A 621 2.24 3.85 -9.33
N PRO A 622 3.33 3.67 -8.57
CA PRO A 622 4.50 2.93 -9.05
C PRO A 622 4.16 1.47 -9.41
N GLU A 623 3.20 0.84 -8.74
CA GLU A 623 2.75 -0.52 -9.03
C GLU A 623 2.29 -0.67 -10.50
N ALA A 624 1.66 0.38 -11.07
CA ALA A 624 1.24 0.38 -12.47
C ALA A 624 2.43 0.25 -13.45
N LEU A 625 3.57 0.88 -13.13
CA LEU A 625 4.79 0.77 -13.92
C LEU A 625 5.34 -0.65 -13.87
N ARG A 626 5.40 -1.25 -12.68
CA ARG A 626 5.85 -2.64 -12.53
C ARG A 626 4.91 -3.61 -13.24
N ASP A 627 3.60 -3.42 -13.11
CA ASP A 627 2.60 -4.26 -13.78
C ASP A 627 2.68 -4.16 -15.30
N PHE A 628 2.94 -2.97 -15.83
CA PHE A 628 3.19 -2.79 -17.26
C PHE A 628 4.47 -3.49 -17.72
N ILE A 629 5.61 -3.26 -17.05
CA ILE A 629 6.89 -3.89 -17.43
C ILE A 629 6.77 -5.42 -17.35
N LYS A 630 6.11 -5.93 -16.31
CA LYS A 630 5.79 -7.35 -16.16
C LYS A 630 4.88 -7.86 -17.26
N TYR A 631 3.86 -7.10 -17.63
CA TYR A 631 2.97 -7.46 -18.74
C TYR A 631 3.75 -7.54 -20.06
N ALA A 632 4.55 -6.52 -20.38
CA ALA A 632 5.36 -6.48 -21.59
C ALA A 632 6.36 -7.64 -21.64
N TYR A 633 7.11 -7.89 -20.57
CA TYR A 633 8.05 -9.00 -20.46
C TYR A 633 7.41 -10.37 -20.79
N ASN A 634 6.24 -10.63 -20.21
CA ASN A 634 5.56 -11.91 -20.35
C ASN A 634 4.81 -12.05 -21.69
N ASN A 635 4.14 -10.99 -22.16
CA ASN A 635 3.11 -11.11 -23.20
C ASN A 635 3.50 -10.48 -24.55
N TRP A 636 4.38 -9.49 -24.58
CA TRP A 636 4.80 -8.90 -25.86
C TRP A 636 5.61 -9.92 -26.68
N GLN A 637 5.53 -9.78 -28.00
CA GLN A 637 6.20 -10.65 -28.96
C GLN A 637 7.72 -10.47 -28.89
N SER A 638 8.45 -11.34 -29.57
CA SER A 638 9.90 -11.18 -29.74
C SER A 638 10.24 -9.91 -30.55
N PRO A 639 11.39 -9.26 -30.28
CA PRO A 639 12.38 -9.61 -29.26
C PRO A 639 11.87 -9.32 -27.84
N LYS A 640 12.31 -10.14 -26.87
CA LYS A 640 11.87 -10.04 -25.47
C LYS A 640 12.53 -8.85 -24.77
N LEU A 641 11.77 -8.21 -23.87
CA LEU A 641 12.20 -7.07 -23.07
C LEU A 641 13.51 -7.36 -22.32
N LYS A 642 14.49 -6.45 -22.43
CA LYS A 642 15.78 -6.52 -21.74
C LYS A 642 16.14 -5.24 -21.00
N TYR A 643 15.73 -4.10 -21.53
CA TYR A 643 16.11 -2.78 -21.01
C TYR A 643 14.88 -1.91 -20.77
N VAL A 644 14.86 -1.22 -19.64
CA VAL A 644 13.89 -0.16 -19.32
C VAL A 644 14.66 1.09 -18.93
N LEU A 645 14.30 2.23 -19.55
CA LEU A 645 14.81 3.54 -19.19
C LEU A 645 13.64 4.43 -18.75
N PHE A 646 13.69 4.91 -17.52
CA PHE A 646 12.82 5.99 -17.07
C PHE A 646 13.39 7.35 -17.46
N VAL A 647 12.54 8.27 -17.91
CA VAL A 647 12.93 9.64 -18.25
C VAL A 647 12.04 10.63 -17.55
N GLY A 648 12.62 11.34 -16.59
CA GLY A 648 11.92 12.17 -15.62
C GLY A 648 12.39 11.86 -14.20
N ASP A 649 12.45 12.91 -13.39
CA ASP A 649 12.82 12.78 -11.98
C ASP A 649 11.71 12.10 -11.14
N GLY A 650 12.11 11.49 -10.03
CA GLY A 650 11.22 10.84 -9.07
C GLY A 650 11.53 11.33 -7.65
N HIS A 651 10.53 11.89 -6.96
CA HIS A 651 10.70 12.48 -5.62
C HIS A 651 9.81 11.79 -4.59
N TYR A 652 10.32 11.52 -3.39
CA TYR A 652 9.58 10.95 -2.24
C TYR A 652 8.40 11.80 -1.74
N GLY A 653 8.23 12.99 -2.32
CA GLY A 653 7.27 14.01 -1.91
C GLY A 653 5.96 13.89 -2.67
N PHE A 654 5.97 13.11 -3.77
CA PHE A 654 4.78 12.71 -4.55
C PHE A 654 3.80 13.85 -4.84
N ASN A 655 4.32 15.06 -5.11
CA ASN A 655 3.56 16.29 -5.36
C ASN A 655 2.62 16.72 -4.22
N LYS A 656 2.88 16.28 -2.98
CA LYS A 656 2.04 16.64 -1.84
C LYS A 656 2.29 18.06 -1.37
N ASN A 657 1.26 18.74 -0.84
CA ASN A 657 1.22 20.18 -0.53
C ASN A 657 2.55 20.84 -0.11
N ARG A 658 3.29 20.29 0.86
CA ARG A 658 4.57 20.86 1.34
C ARG A 658 5.73 20.76 0.32
N TYR A 659 5.66 19.78 -0.58
CA TYR A 659 6.67 19.44 -1.58
C TYR A 659 6.18 19.70 -3.01
N ASN A 660 5.16 20.55 -3.18
CA ASN A 660 4.50 20.81 -4.47
C ASN A 660 5.38 21.55 -5.50
N GLU A 661 6.57 22.03 -5.10
CA GLU A 661 7.54 22.69 -5.98
C GLU A 661 8.31 21.71 -6.88
N THR A 662 8.31 20.41 -6.57
CA THR A 662 9.02 19.38 -7.34
C THR A 662 8.04 18.42 -7.99
N ILE A 663 7.97 18.44 -9.32
CA ILE A 663 7.12 17.54 -10.11
C ILE A 663 7.73 16.14 -10.08
N ASN A 664 6.96 15.17 -9.57
CA ASN A 664 7.26 13.76 -9.74
C ASN A 664 6.84 13.32 -11.15
N HIS A 665 7.78 13.37 -12.10
CA HIS A 665 7.55 13.07 -13.52
C HIS A 665 7.36 11.57 -13.76
N VAL A 666 8.22 10.75 -13.16
CA VAL A 666 8.11 9.28 -13.18
C VAL A 666 8.44 8.78 -11.77
N PRO A 667 7.47 8.21 -11.03
CA PRO A 667 7.65 7.87 -9.63
C PRO A 667 8.69 6.78 -9.43
N THR A 668 9.26 6.80 -8.23
CA THR A 668 10.04 5.70 -7.67
C THR A 668 9.17 4.91 -6.70
N TYR A 669 9.50 3.65 -6.47
CA TYR A 669 8.86 2.84 -5.43
C TYR A 669 9.56 3.07 -4.09
N MET A 670 8.78 3.19 -3.03
CA MET A 670 9.30 3.42 -1.69
C MET A 670 9.47 2.07 -0.97
N ALA A 671 10.68 1.51 -1.02
CA ALA A 671 11.02 0.25 -0.39
C ALA A 671 11.57 0.46 1.02
N PHE A 672 11.14 -0.35 1.97
CA PHE A 672 11.70 -0.30 3.32
C PHE A 672 13.13 -0.88 3.35
N THR A 673 14.06 -0.17 3.97
CA THR A 673 15.44 -0.61 4.19
C THR A 673 15.80 -0.60 5.67
N SER A 674 16.59 -1.57 6.11
CA SER A 674 16.93 -1.73 7.52
C SER A 674 17.73 -0.57 8.14
N SER A 675 18.42 0.22 7.30
CA SER A 675 19.31 1.29 7.75
C SER A 675 18.73 2.69 7.59
N TRP A 676 17.71 2.86 6.74
CA TRP A 676 17.18 4.19 6.39
C TRP A 676 15.65 4.27 6.39
N GLY A 677 14.96 3.20 6.78
CA GLY A 677 13.51 3.10 6.66
C GLY A 677 13.08 3.16 5.20
N LEU A 678 11.96 3.81 4.93
CA LEU A 678 11.39 3.94 3.61
C LEU A 678 12.30 4.73 2.63
N THR A 679 12.73 4.08 1.55
CA THR A 679 13.75 4.60 0.62
C THR A 679 13.36 4.31 -0.83
N SER A 680 13.61 5.26 -1.71
CA SER A 680 13.37 5.14 -3.15
C SER A 680 14.16 3.99 -3.77
N SER A 681 13.52 3.19 -4.63
CA SER A 681 14.12 2.03 -5.28
C SER A 681 13.48 1.75 -6.64
N ASP A 682 14.28 1.90 -7.70
CA ASP A 682 13.86 1.49 -9.05
C ASP A 682 14.03 -0.03 -9.27
N ASN A 683 14.75 -0.74 -8.39
CA ASN A 683 14.92 -2.20 -8.50
C ASN A 683 13.57 -2.94 -8.42
N PHE A 684 12.58 -2.38 -7.72
CA PHE A 684 11.22 -2.92 -7.65
C PHE A 684 10.60 -3.14 -9.03
N PHE A 685 10.80 -2.20 -9.97
CA PHE A 685 10.21 -2.28 -11.31
C PHE A 685 10.85 -3.36 -12.19
N ALA A 686 12.08 -3.78 -11.85
CA ALA A 686 12.80 -4.82 -12.58
C ALA A 686 12.47 -6.25 -12.09
N GLN A 687 11.78 -6.40 -10.96
CA GLN A 687 11.37 -7.68 -10.38
C GLN A 687 10.06 -8.16 -11.06
N VAL A 688 10.15 -8.77 -12.24
CA VAL A 688 8.97 -9.08 -13.07
C VAL A 688 8.68 -10.57 -13.23
N SER A 689 9.63 -11.43 -12.85
CA SER A 689 9.52 -12.87 -12.80
C SER A 689 9.99 -13.37 -11.43
N GLY A 690 9.29 -14.38 -10.90
CA GLY A 690 9.55 -14.86 -9.54
C GLY A 690 8.98 -13.95 -8.44
N ASP A 691 9.28 -14.33 -7.21
CA ASP A 691 8.93 -13.61 -5.97
C ASP A 691 10.23 -13.40 -5.19
N ASP A 692 11.11 -12.58 -5.76
CA ASP A 692 12.43 -12.28 -5.26
C ASP A 692 12.88 -10.86 -5.65
N ILE A 693 14.04 -10.46 -5.15
CA ILE A 693 14.56 -9.09 -5.30
C ILE A 693 15.50 -8.94 -6.51
N LEU A 694 15.72 -9.99 -7.30
CA LEU A 694 16.64 -9.98 -8.41
C LEU A 694 15.99 -9.28 -9.62
N PRO A 695 16.70 -8.38 -10.31
CA PRO A 695 16.17 -7.75 -11.52
C PRO A 695 16.20 -8.72 -12.71
N ASP A 696 15.07 -8.87 -13.41
CA ASP A 696 14.97 -9.65 -14.66
C ASP A 696 15.26 -8.81 -15.91
N VAL A 697 15.16 -7.49 -15.79
CA VAL A 697 15.47 -6.51 -16.84
C VAL A 697 16.46 -5.48 -16.31
N ALA A 698 17.33 -4.99 -17.18
CA ALA A 698 18.24 -3.90 -16.84
C ALA A 698 17.45 -2.59 -16.80
N ILE A 699 17.47 -1.91 -15.65
CA ILE A 699 16.74 -0.65 -15.45
C ILE A 699 17.70 0.52 -15.23
N GLY A 700 17.37 1.67 -15.81
CA GLY A 700 18.07 2.92 -15.60
C GLY A 700 17.12 4.11 -15.61
N ARG A 701 17.61 5.28 -15.19
CA ARG A 701 16.85 6.52 -15.15
C ARG A 701 17.69 7.70 -15.63
N PHE A 702 17.12 8.51 -16.52
CA PHE A 702 17.52 9.89 -16.76
C PHE A 702 16.66 10.79 -15.87
N ALA A 703 17.20 11.13 -14.70
CA ALA A 703 16.52 12.02 -13.75
C ALA A 703 16.69 13.47 -14.23
N CYS A 704 15.63 14.02 -14.81
CA CYS A 704 15.55 15.40 -15.29
C CYS A 704 14.24 16.04 -14.85
N ASN A 705 14.32 17.33 -14.56
CA ASN A 705 13.19 18.20 -14.29
C ASN A 705 12.90 19.17 -15.45
N THR A 706 13.82 19.27 -16.42
CA THR A 706 13.71 20.18 -17.57
C THR A 706 14.17 19.52 -18.86
N SER A 707 13.71 20.05 -20.00
CA SER A 707 14.15 19.62 -21.33
C SER A 707 15.65 19.87 -21.53
N GLU A 708 16.22 20.92 -20.94
CA GLU A 708 17.65 21.22 -21.02
C GLU A 708 18.50 20.16 -20.32
N GLU A 709 18.10 19.74 -19.12
CA GLU A 709 18.77 18.66 -18.38
C GLU A 709 18.70 17.33 -19.15
N LEU A 710 17.54 17.04 -19.77
CA LEU A 710 17.38 15.87 -20.61
C LEU A 710 18.30 15.93 -21.84
N GLN A 711 18.36 17.08 -22.53
CA GLN A 711 19.25 17.24 -23.69
C GLN A 711 20.70 16.97 -23.30
N ALA A 712 21.15 17.52 -22.17
CA ALA A 712 22.51 17.33 -21.70
C ALA A 712 22.84 15.85 -21.43
N MET A 713 21.87 15.07 -20.92
CA MET A 713 22.04 13.61 -20.75
C MET A 713 22.10 12.88 -22.09
N ILE A 714 21.18 13.19 -23.02
CA ILE A 714 21.16 12.61 -24.37
C ILE A 714 22.47 12.91 -25.11
N ASP A 715 22.90 14.16 -25.15
CA ASP A 715 24.11 14.60 -25.86
C ASP A 715 25.36 13.90 -25.30
N LYS A 716 25.49 13.77 -23.97
CA LYS A 716 26.59 13.02 -23.35
C LYS A 716 26.59 11.56 -23.78
N THR A 717 25.43 10.90 -23.77
CA THR A 717 25.29 9.49 -24.19
C THR A 717 25.63 9.31 -25.66
N LEU A 718 25.03 10.11 -26.54
CA LEU A 718 25.27 10.03 -27.98
C LEU A 718 26.72 10.37 -28.32
N ASN A 719 27.29 11.41 -27.72
CA ASN A 719 28.68 11.77 -27.96
C ASN A 719 29.65 10.67 -27.52
N TYR A 720 29.41 10.03 -26.36
CA TYR A 720 30.24 8.92 -25.89
C TYR A 720 30.22 7.72 -26.84
N GLU A 721 29.05 7.39 -27.40
CA GLU A 721 28.85 6.21 -28.24
C GLU A 721 29.15 6.45 -29.73
N GLN A 722 28.89 7.64 -30.27
CA GLN A 722 29.07 7.99 -31.68
C GLN A 722 30.47 8.57 -31.97
N ASN A 723 30.99 9.38 -31.04
CA ASN A 723 32.25 10.11 -31.21
C ASN A 723 33.26 9.72 -30.13
N PRO A 724 33.65 8.44 -30.05
CA PRO A 724 34.44 7.96 -28.94
C PRO A 724 35.85 8.58 -28.91
N ASN A 725 36.09 9.59 -28.08
CA ASN A 725 37.43 10.20 -27.88
C ASN A 725 38.47 9.20 -27.33
N GLU A 726 39.46 8.81 -28.14
CA GLU A 726 40.54 7.84 -27.81
C GLU A 726 41.59 8.33 -26.80
N GLY A 727 41.29 9.39 -26.03
CA GLY A 727 42.21 9.97 -25.05
C GLY A 727 42.62 9.00 -23.93
N VAL A 728 43.76 9.32 -23.29
CA VAL A 728 44.37 8.54 -22.20
C VAL A 728 43.41 8.26 -21.04
N TRP A 729 42.44 9.15 -20.81
CA TRP A 729 41.41 9.03 -19.77
C TRP A 729 40.67 7.68 -19.83
N ARG A 730 40.53 7.05 -21.00
CA ARG A 730 39.92 5.72 -21.15
C ARG A 730 40.68 4.57 -20.52
N SER A 731 41.97 4.79 -20.23
CA SER A 731 42.81 3.83 -19.52
C SER A 731 42.90 4.14 -18.02
N VAL A 732 42.21 5.17 -17.52
CA VAL A 732 42.36 5.63 -16.14
C VAL A 732 41.15 5.20 -15.31
N ILE A 733 41.41 4.56 -14.16
CA ILE A 733 40.41 4.32 -13.12
C ILE A 733 40.79 5.18 -11.91
N ASN A 734 39.84 5.93 -11.38
CA ASN A 734 40.02 6.72 -10.17
C ASN A 734 39.37 6.03 -8.97
N LEU A 735 40.13 5.88 -7.89
CA LEU A 735 39.65 5.43 -6.58
C LEU A 735 39.71 6.60 -5.61
N SER A 736 38.54 7.11 -5.25
CA SER A 736 38.34 8.17 -4.27
C SER A 736 37.84 7.59 -2.96
N VAL A 737 38.44 7.95 -1.83
CA VAL A 737 38.18 7.30 -0.55
C VAL A 737 37.95 8.33 0.56
N GLY A 738 36.88 8.11 1.33
CA GLY A 738 36.52 8.89 2.51
C GLY A 738 37.49 8.70 3.68
N ASP A 739 37.28 9.45 4.77
CA ASP A 739 38.17 9.49 5.93
C ASP A 739 37.97 8.27 6.86
N ASP A 740 38.25 7.07 6.36
CA ASP A 740 38.32 5.84 7.15
C ASP A 740 39.31 4.85 6.53
N LYS A 741 40.14 4.24 7.39
CA LYS A 741 41.10 3.20 6.97
C LYS A 741 40.40 1.97 6.37
N PHE A 742 39.18 1.65 6.82
CA PHE A 742 38.38 0.57 6.26
C PHE A 742 38.09 0.79 4.77
N PHE A 743 37.73 2.01 4.36
CA PHE A 743 37.50 2.33 2.96
C PHE A 743 38.82 2.30 2.14
N GLU A 744 39.95 2.69 2.74
CA GLU A 744 41.25 2.56 2.06
C GLU A 744 41.58 1.09 1.76
N ASP A 745 41.32 0.19 2.70
CA ASP A 745 41.56 -1.24 2.53
C ASP A 745 40.67 -1.83 1.43
N GLN A 746 39.40 -1.45 1.38
CA GLN A 746 38.48 -1.86 0.30
C GLN A 746 38.93 -1.35 -1.08
N ALA A 747 39.47 -0.14 -1.16
CA ALA A 747 39.95 0.44 -2.41
C ALA A 747 41.23 -0.24 -2.90
N GLU A 748 42.14 -0.58 -1.98
CA GLU A 748 43.36 -1.31 -2.33
C GLU A 748 43.07 -2.76 -2.72
N GLU A 749 42.12 -3.43 -2.06
CA GLU A 749 41.64 -4.75 -2.46
C GLU A 749 41.07 -4.72 -3.89
N LEU A 750 40.23 -3.73 -4.19
CA LEU A 750 39.70 -3.51 -5.54
C LEU A 750 40.83 -3.36 -6.56
N ASN A 751 41.83 -2.53 -6.26
CA ASN A 751 42.96 -2.33 -7.14
C ASN A 751 43.83 -3.58 -7.31
N GLU A 752 44.12 -4.30 -6.24
CA GLU A 752 45.06 -5.44 -6.25
C GLU A 752 44.46 -6.66 -6.95
N TYR A 753 43.17 -6.94 -6.74
CA TYR A 753 42.57 -8.20 -7.17
C TYR A 753 41.60 -8.10 -8.35
N TYR A 754 41.01 -6.93 -8.60
CA TYR A 754 39.90 -6.80 -9.55
C TYR A 754 40.18 -5.86 -10.72
N ILE A 755 41.07 -4.87 -10.56
CA ILE A 755 41.42 -3.95 -11.64
C ILE A 755 42.54 -4.57 -12.52
N PRO A 756 42.30 -4.79 -13.82
CA PRO A 756 43.34 -5.29 -14.72
C PRO A 756 44.53 -4.33 -14.83
N GLU A 757 45.75 -4.87 -14.94
CA GLU A 757 47.00 -4.09 -15.10
C GLU A 757 47.01 -3.15 -16.33
N ALA A 758 46.14 -3.42 -17.32
CA ALA A 758 45.95 -2.55 -18.47
C ALA A 758 45.43 -1.15 -18.10
N TYR A 759 44.83 -0.99 -16.93
CA TYR A 759 44.32 0.28 -16.41
C TYR A 759 45.32 0.96 -15.47
N ARG A 760 45.40 2.29 -15.61
CA ARG A 760 46.16 3.19 -14.75
C ARG A 760 45.28 3.61 -13.60
N VAL A 761 45.58 3.13 -12.40
CA VAL A 761 44.82 3.48 -11.21
C VAL A 761 45.37 4.77 -10.58
N LYS A 762 44.49 5.77 -10.44
CA LYS A 762 44.72 6.99 -9.66
C LYS A 762 43.97 6.88 -8.34
N ARG A 763 44.58 7.33 -7.26
CA ARG A 763 44.03 7.25 -5.91
C ARG A 763 44.02 8.61 -5.26
N ILE A 764 42.97 8.91 -4.52
CA ILE A 764 42.86 10.08 -3.65
C ILE A 764 42.11 9.70 -2.39
N TYR A 765 42.80 9.74 -1.26
CA TYR A 765 42.27 9.33 0.05
C TYR A 765 42.21 10.57 0.94
N THR A 766 41.13 10.75 1.69
CA THR A 766 40.92 11.97 2.50
C THR A 766 41.43 11.85 3.93
N ARG A 767 41.87 10.65 4.35
CA ARG A 767 42.43 10.42 5.68
C ARG A 767 43.83 11.01 5.84
N GLU A 768 43.99 11.88 6.83
CA GLU A 768 45.28 12.49 7.13
C GLU A 768 46.36 11.43 7.40
N GLY A 769 47.55 11.63 6.83
CA GLY A 769 48.66 10.67 6.89
C GLY A 769 48.57 9.51 5.90
N SER A 770 47.55 9.46 5.06
CA SER A 770 47.50 8.51 3.94
C SER A 770 48.58 8.79 2.90
N ARG A 771 49.14 7.74 2.29
CA ARG A 771 50.14 7.88 1.21
C ARG A 771 49.57 8.55 -0.05
N TYR A 772 48.25 8.56 -0.19
CA TYR A 772 47.50 9.18 -1.28
C TYR A 772 46.60 10.31 -0.80
N PHE A 773 46.99 10.97 0.30
CA PHE A 773 46.22 12.07 0.86
C PHE A 773 45.95 13.16 -0.20
N GLY A 774 44.70 13.61 -0.29
CA GLY A 774 44.28 14.71 -1.15
C GLY A 774 42.94 15.31 -0.74
N ASP A 775 42.65 16.47 -1.30
CA ASP A 775 41.47 17.30 -0.99
C ASP A 775 40.52 17.44 -2.18
N THR A 776 39.46 18.24 -2.01
CA THR A 776 38.48 18.54 -3.05
C THR A 776 39.13 19.08 -4.34
N ASN A 777 40.22 19.85 -4.25
CA ASN A 777 40.89 20.38 -5.45
C ASN A 777 41.56 19.27 -6.24
N VAL A 778 42.22 18.32 -5.56
CA VAL A 778 42.82 17.16 -6.21
C VAL A 778 41.73 16.30 -6.88
N LEU A 779 40.57 16.13 -6.24
CA LEU A 779 39.43 15.41 -6.82
C LEU A 779 38.93 16.11 -8.10
N VAL A 780 38.69 17.42 -8.05
CA VAL A 780 38.26 18.23 -9.19
C VAL A 780 39.28 18.16 -10.34
N ASP A 781 40.57 18.23 -10.02
CA ASP A 781 41.66 18.07 -10.98
C ASP A 781 41.63 16.70 -11.68
N LEU A 782 41.41 15.63 -10.92
CA LEU A 782 41.28 14.27 -11.44
C LEU A 782 40.05 14.12 -12.34
N PHE A 783 38.94 14.78 -11.97
CA PHE A 783 37.72 14.85 -12.77
C PHE A 783 37.96 15.56 -14.10
N ASN A 784 38.57 16.74 -14.08
CA ASN A 784 38.85 17.54 -15.27
C ASN A 784 39.87 16.90 -16.22
N LYS A 785 40.81 16.10 -15.69
CA LYS A 785 41.75 15.32 -16.51
C LYS A 785 41.11 14.11 -17.18
N GLY A 786 39.92 13.70 -16.73
CA GLY A 786 39.14 12.59 -17.26
C GLY A 786 39.56 11.23 -16.70
N SER A 787 38.58 10.36 -16.47
CA SER A 787 38.76 8.95 -16.11
C SER A 787 37.67 8.11 -16.79
N LEU A 788 37.97 6.85 -17.11
CA LEU A 788 36.97 5.90 -17.63
C LEU A 788 35.92 5.59 -16.56
N LEU A 789 36.41 5.34 -15.34
CA LEU A 789 35.61 4.98 -14.19
C LEU A 789 36.11 5.78 -12.99
N MET A 790 35.18 6.30 -12.20
CA MET A 790 35.44 6.80 -10.86
C MET A 790 34.68 5.94 -9.86
N ASN A 791 35.38 5.43 -8.86
CA ASN A 791 34.80 4.69 -7.75
C ASN A 791 35.01 5.50 -6.47
N PHE A 792 33.93 5.68 -5.71
CA PHE A 792 33.98 6.34 -4.40
C PHE A 792 33.64 5.32 -3.31
N GLN A 793 34.42 5.30 -2.24
CA GLN A 793 34.18 4.49 -1.05
C GLN A 793 34.25 5.40 0.17
N GLY A 794 33.11 5.60 0.83
CA GLY A 794 33.01 6.54 1.93
C GLY A 794 31.57 6.77 2.38
N HIS A 795 31.41 7.71 3.30
CA HIS A 795 30.09 8.19 3.69
C HIS A 795 29.47 9.05 2.58
N GLY A 796 28.17 8.88 2.33
CA GLY A 796 27.39 9.75 1.46
C GLY A 796 26.69 10.85 2.27
N GLY A 797 26.93 12.10 1.94
CA GLY A 797 26.37 13.28 2.61
C GLY A 797 27.08 14.55 2.15
N GLY A 798 26.50 15.73 2.38
CA GLY A 798 26.98 17.02 1.84
C GLY A 798 28.35 17.53 2.34
N ALA A 799 29.14 16.68 3.00
CA ALA A 799 30.52 16.96 3.39
C ALA A 799 31.39 15.78 2.94
N VAL A 800 32.05 15.95 1.79
CA VAL A 800 33.20 15.14 1.35
C VAL A 800 34.41 16.04 1.37
#